data_AF-A0A355SAB9-F1
#
_entry.id   AF-A0A355SAB9-F1
#
_cell.length_a   1.000
_cell.length_b   1.000
_cell.length_c   1.000
_cell.angle_alpha   90.00
_cell.angle_beta   90.00
_cell.angle_gamma   90.00
#
_symmetry.space_group_name_H-M   'P 1'
#
loop_
_entity.id
_entity.type
_entity.pdbx_description
1 polymer ?
#
loop_
_entity_poly.entity_id
_entity_poly.type
_entity_poly.pdbx_seq_one_letter_code
_entity_poly.pdbx_strand_id
1 'polypeptide(L)'
;RDRDGDGKADEKREILRGIDVTDAHHGGMIAMGPMGHVIFCDGVFHRSQLETPHGVTRGVDATTYRLDLRRATVEREYQTLTPNPWKVTWDRWGNLFQMYGDGFVQDSHAIPWSPFGVYHPFRRAISIAYGKGSAACVISSPHFPDEYQQGMASAVLLRKCFVSISKHRADGAYYKASDRLDLLSSPSELFRPVDIAFGFDGAMYVSDFCTRIIGHAQNSMRDPRWDPHTGRIWRITHSAKPLVRDWPRLEGAPPGELLSLLEHSQDVIRDHARRKLRHTPGVVKIVDSWLEQQESDEVILEGLWVLHDHGEVRQALLERLMSSPDYRIRAAATHLIRFQEEQLKKAHGLLLRMSRDAHPRVRAEVIHVVSHLQQKDQSYAALLGEVDVSESKELQTILGDASHGVSSGMGPEIPVLQKPEEGKLGLWLLEEDGQKERFFAFGAKAGSFGTMRTFVRSPERRKAVLSIRHSYVKVLLNGTPVISSANWWSSDWNVQVELQEGINQIEARYVKGRGARGYAPVYLYDPLGAQVDGLVMAETEEELRAMSAEHEQLHGLKDSVIRISAVPNQLAFFPREFRLKAGASVRISFQNPDLQIHNMVVVRPGAEEEVGLLADQMAQDADAIERAFVPDSDKVIWATPLVNGKGEVEQDFTAPEQPGRYPFLCTFPGHWRVMKGMLIVE
;
A
#
# COMPACT_ATOMS: atom_id res chain seq x y z
N ARG A 1 2.54 27.83 13.31
CA ARG A 1 2.48 27.88 14.78
C ARG A 1 2.19 29.30 15.17
N ASP A 2 1.17 29.49 16.00
CA ASP A 2 0.86 30.73 16.71
C ASP A 2 1.60 30.67 18.06
N ARG A 3 2.44 31.67 18.34
CA ARG A 3 3.30 31.74 19.53
C ARG A 3 2.78 32.73 20.58
N ASP A 4 1.92 33.66 20.20
CA ASP A 4 1.41 34.72 21.07
C ASP A 4 -0.11 34.64 21.32
N GLY A 5 -0.80 33.75 20.63
CA GLY A 5 -2.23 33.49 20.79
C GLY A 5 -3.12 34.51 20.09
N ASP A 6 -2.60 35.30 19.13
CA ASP A 6 -3.38 36.27 18.37
C ASP A 6 -4.25 35.64 17.26
N GLY A 7 -4.16 34.31 17.09
CA GLY A 7 -4.88 33.55 16.08
C GLY A 7 -4.20 33.57 14.71
N LYS A 8 -2.99 34.14 14.59
CA LYS A 8 -2.17 34.15 13.39
C LYS A 8 -0.92 33.30 13.60
N ALA A 9 -0.43 32.73 12.50
CA ALA A 9 0.79 31.94 12.55
C ALA A 9 2.03 32.83 12.43
N ASP A 10 2.82 32.92 13.49
CA ASP A 10 4.17 33.54 13.47
C ASP A 10 5.18 32.71 12.69
N GLU A 11 5.02 31.39 12.73
CA GLU A 11 5.94 30.44 12.12
C GLU A 11 5.20 29.52 11.15
N LYS A 12 5.74 29.38 9.95
CA LYS A 12 5.24 28.46 8.92
C LYS A 12 6.36 27.50 8.53
N ARG A 13 6.02 26.22 8.41
CA ARG A 13 6.91 25.17 7.93
C ARG A 13 6.19 24.38 6.84
N GLU A 14 6.89 24.13 5.74
CA GLU A 14 6.43 23.22 4.71
C GLU A 14 6.53 21.78 5.20
N ILE A 15 5.41 21.05 5.18
CA ILE A 15 5.33 19.64 5.60
C ILE A 15 5.24 18.71 4.38
N LEU A 16 4.63 19.17 3.30
CA LEU A 16 4.42 18.40 2.07
C LEU A 16 4.42 19.34 0.87
N ARG A 17 5.00 18.89 -0.25
CA ARG A 17 5.04 19.60 -1.53
C ARG A 17 4.50 18.71 -2.65
N GLY A 18 3.98 19.34 -3.71
CA GLY A 18 3.62 18.66 -4.96
C GLY A 18 2.14 18.30 -5.09
N ILE A 19 1.28 18.87 -4.24
CA ILE A 19 -0.19 18.79 -4.40
C ILE A 19 -0.59 19.62 -5.62
N ASP A 20 -1.37 19.03 -6.51
CA ASP A 20 -1.97 19.73 -7.64
C ASP A 20 -3.17 20.57 -7.19
N VAL A 21 -3.09 21.86 -7.46
CA VAL A 21 -4.11 22.87 -7.13
C VAL A 21 -4.58 23.63 -8.36
N THR A 22 -4.32 23.09 -9.56
CA THR A 22 -4.63 23.73 -10.85
C THR A 22 -6.13 23.92 -11.05
N ASP A 23 -6.97 23.08 -10.45
CA ASP A 23 -8.42 23.21 -10.49
C ASP A 23 -9.05 23.19 -9.09
N ALA A 24 -9.37 24.37 -8.57
CA ALA A 24 -10.01 24.54 -7.26
C ALA A 24 -11.45 24.00 -7.20
N HIS A 25 -12.08 23.62 -8.32
CA HIS A 25 -13.41 23.01 -8.34
C HIS A 25 -13.40 21.62 -7.69
N HIS A 26 -12.33 20.86 -7.91
CA HIS A 26 -12.36 19.42 -7.73
C HIS A 26 -11.69 18.91 -6.44
N GLY A 27 -11.01 19.74 -5.62
CA GLY A 27 -10.30 19.22 -4.45
C GLY A 27 -9.94 20.26 -3.38
N GLY A 28 -8.91 19.96 -2.57
CA GLY A 28 -8.33 20.91 -1.63
C GLY A 28 -8.83 20.83 -0.17
N MET A 29 -9.46 19.73 0.23
CA MET A 29 -9.87 19.54 1.61
C MET A 29 -8.78 18.84 2.43
N ILE A 30 -8.67 19.25 3.69
CA ILE A 30 -7.71 18.70 4.64
C ILE A 30 -8.40 18.49 5.99
N ALA A 31 -8.19 17.34 6.62
CA ALA A 31 -8.73 17.07 7.93
C ALA A 31 -7.85 16.08 8.70
N MET A 32 -7.78 16.18 10.02
CA MET A 32 -7.01 15.28 10.88
C MET A 32 -7.94 14.30 11.60
N GLY A 33 -7.62 13.01 11.56
CA GLY A 33 -8.41 11.96 12.20
C GLY A 33 -7.99 11.67 13.66
N PRO A 34 -8.72 10.76 14.33
CA PRO A 34 -8.48 10.39 15.74
C PRO A 34 -7.09 9.81 16.03
N MET A 35 -6.41 9.25 15.03
CA MET A 35 -5.06 8.70 15.12
C MET A 35 -3.93 9.71 14.85
N GLY A 36 -4.24 10.96 14.49
CA GLY A 36 -3.23 11.98 14.16
C GLY A 36 -2.81 12.04 12.70
N HIS A 37 -3.24 11.07 11.89
CA HIS A 37 -3.09 11.12 10.45
C HIS A 37 -3.92 12.26 9.82
N VAL A 38 -3.38 12.85 8.76
CA VAL A 38 -4.03 13.89 7.96
C VAL A 38 -4.59 13.27 6.68
N ILE A 39 -5.87 13.50 6.40
CA ILE A 39 -6.52 13.16 5.14
C ILE A 39 -6.60 14.40 4.26
N PHE A 40 -6.26 14.25 2.98
CA PHE A 40 -6.45 15.26 1.95
C PHE A 40 -6.71 14.60 0.61
N CYS A 41 -7.21 15.36 -0.37
CA CYS A 41 -7.67 14.78 -1.63
C CYS A 41 -7.42 15.64 -2.85
N ASP A 42 -7.11 14.92 -3.93
CA ASP A 42 -7.10 15.41 -5.30
C ASP A 42 -8.49 15.33 -5.90
N GLY A 43 -8.74 16.21 -6.86
CA GLY A 43 -9.91 16.20 -7.70
C GLY A 43 -9.77 15.36 -8.96
N VAL A 44 -10.89 15.07 -9.61
CA VAL A 44 -10.86 14.54 -10.99
C VAL A 44 -10.12 15.57 -11.84
N PHE A 45 -9.14 15.14 -12.65
CA PHE A 45 -8.14 15.95 -13.39
C PHE A 45 -6.85 16.34 -12.66
N HIS A 46 -6.76 16.23 -11.33
CA HIS A 46 -5.52 16.56 -10.61
C HIS A 46 -4.45 15.49 -10.80
N ARG A 47 -3.18 15.91 -10.79
CA ARG A 47 -1.99 15.08 -11.04
C ARG A 47 -0.90 15.36 -10.00
N SER A 48 -1.18 15.08 -8.72
CA SER A 48 -0.23 15.34 -7.63
C SER A 48 1.02 14.46 -7.68
N GLN A 49 2.15 15.07 -7.36
CA GLN A 49 3.49 14.47 -7.30
C GLN A 49 4.10 14.75 -5.92
N LEU A 50 3.68 13.99 -4.91
CA LEU A 50 3.93 14.30 -3.50
C LEU A 50 5.32 13.86 -3.08
N GLU A 51 6.19 14.81 -2.78
CA GLU A 51 7.56 14.54 -2.35
C GLU A 51 7.60 14.19 -0.86
N THR A 52 8.11 13.01 -0.53
CA THR A 52 8.31 12.56 0.86
C THR A 52 9.77 12.13 1.08
N PRO A 53 10.24 12.05 2.34
CA PRO A 53 11.56 11.48 2.65
C PRO A 53 11.76 10.04 2.15
N HIS A 54 10.66 9.33 1.85
CA HIS A 54 10.66 7.93 1.38
C HIS A 54 10.51 7.81 -0.14
N GLY A 55 10.46 8.93 -0.86
CA GLY A 55 10.24 8.99 -2.30
C GLY A 55 8.95 9.71 -2.68
N VAL A 56 8.61 9.65 -3.97
CA VAL A 56 7.45 10.35 -4.52
C VAL A 56 6.19 9.49 -4.46
N THR A 57 5.15 9.99 -3.81
CA THR A 57 3.80 9.42 -3.89
C THR A 57 3.00 10.16 -4.95
N ARG A 58 2.60 9.44 -6.00
CA ARG A 58 1.76 10.00 -7.08
C ARG A 58 0.30 9.72 -6.83
N GLY A 59 -0.55 10.63 -7.28
CA GLY A 59 -1.95 10.30 -7.52
C GLY A 59 -2.50 11.07 -8.70
N VAL A 60 -3.63 10.55 -9.17
CA VAL A 60 -4.28 11.00 -10.41
C VAL A 60 -5.78 10.93 -10.22
N ASP A 61 -6.45 11.93 -10.76
CA ASP A 61 -7.90 12.08 -10.62
C ASP A 61 -8.31 12.06 -9.14
N ALA A 62 -9.56 11.74 -8.81
CA ALA A 62 -10.06 11.81 -7.44
C ALA A 62 -9.40 10.75 -6.52
N THR A 63 -8.21 11.10 -6.03
CA THR A 63 -7.39 10.33 -5.11
C THR A 63 -7.48 10.94 -3.73
N THR A 64 -7.87 10.14 -2.75
CA THR A 64 -7.77 10.52 -1.33
C THR A 64 -6.48 9.95 -0.78
N TYR A 65 -5.74 10.76 -0.02
CA TYR A 65 -4.46 10.43 0.57
C TYR A 65 -4.53 10.45 2.10
N ARG A 66 -3.62 9.70 2.70
CA ARG A 66 -3.35 9.72 4.13
C ARG A 66 -1.87 10.06 4.36
N LEU A 67 -1.64 11.16 5.07
CA LEU A 67 -0.32 11.57 5.56
C LEU A 67 -0.17 11.17 7.03
N ASP A 68 0.82 10.33 7.31
CA ASP A 68 1.32 10.09 8.67
C ASP A 68 2.40 11.13 8.98
N LEU A 69 2.08 12.06 9.88
CA LEU A 69 2.98 13.13 10.28
C LEU A 69 4.21 12.64 11.05
N ARG A 70 4.14 11.49 11.72
CA ARG A 70 5.26 10.92 12.49
C ARG A 70 6.30 10.30 11.57
N ARG A 71 5.82 9.53 10.59
CA ARG A 71 6.67 8.80 9.63
C ARG A 71 7.01 9.65 8.40
N ALA A 72 6.32 10.78 8.19
CA ALA A 72 6.37 11.58 6.98
C ALA A 72 6.09 10.74 5.72
N THR A 73 5.21 9.75 5.84
CA THR A 73 4.76 8.91 4.73
C THR A 73 3.42 9.40 4.21
N VAL A 74 3.25 9.36 2.88
CA VAL A 74 1.97 9.61 2.24
C VAL A 74 1.56 8.36 1.49
N GLU A 75 0.38 7.85 1.84
CA GLU A 75 -0.25 6.72 1.16
C GLU A 75 -1.48 7.20 0.40
N ARG A 76 -1.77 6.56 -0.73
CA ARG A 76 -3.11 6.64 -1.33
C ARG A 76 -4.04 5.83 -0.44
N GLU A 77 -5.09 6.46 0.05
CA GLU A 77 -6.13 5.78 0.81
C GLU A 77 -7.03 5.00 -0.16
N TYR A 78 -7.50 5.66 -1.22
CA TYR A 78 -8.25 5.07 -2.32
C TYR A 78 -8.34 6.01 -3.52
N GLN A 79 -8.72 5.47 -4.68
CA GLN A 79 -9.01 6.24 -5.90
C GLN A 79 -10.43 5.96 -6.39
N THR A 80 -11.17 7.00 -6.76
CA THR A 80 -12.58 6.90 -7.17
C THR A 80 -12.87 7.65 -8.46
N LEU A 81 -13.92 7.22 -9.17
CA LEU A 81 -14.53 7.99 -10.26
C LEU A 81 -15.56 9.01 -9.75
N THR A 82 -15.80 9.06 -8.45
CA THR A 82 -16.72 10.06 -7.86
C THR A 82 -16.03 11.42 -7.80
N PRO A 83 -16.55 12.44 -8.50
CA PRO A 83 -15.87 13.72 -8.63
C PRO A 83 -16.08 14.62 -7.41
N ASN A 84 -15.20 15.61 -7.29
CA ASN A 84 -15.28 16.71 -6.32
C ASN A 84 -15.26 16.22 -4.87
N PRO A 85 -14.23 15.48 -4.44
CA PRO A 85 -14.04 15.18 -3.03
C PRO A 85 -13.88 16.49 -2.25
N TRP A 86 -14.77 16.65 -1.29
CA TRP A 86 -14.89 17.80 -0.42
C TRP A 86 -14.71 17.32 1.04
N LYS A 87 -15.64 17.68 1.92
CA LYS A 87 -15.49 17.58 3.37
C LYS A 87 -15.21 16.14 3.83
N VAL A 88 -14.37 16.01 4.86
CA VAL A 88 -14.13 14.77 5.58
C VAL A 88 -14.58 14.93 7.04
N THR A 89 -15.20 13.89 7.60
CA THR A 89 -15.61 13.82 9.01
C THR A 89 -15.46 12.39 9.53
N TRP A 90 -15.38 12.25 10.85
CA TRP A 90 -15.33 10.95 11.54
C TRP A 90 -16.46 10.83 12.54
N ASP A 91 -16.88 9.60 12.78
CA ASP A 91 -17.67 9.28 13.96
C ASP A 91 -16.78 8.95 15.17
N ARG A 92 -17.43 8.69 16.30
CA ARG A 92 -16.82 8.35 17.59
C ARG A 92 -15.93 7.12 17.57
N TRP A 93 -16.13 6.21 16.62
CA TRP A 93 -15.35 4.97 16.49
C TRP A 93 -14.27 5.10 15.41
N GLY A 94 -14.10 6.29 14.83
CA GLY A 94 -13.08 6.60 13.85
C GLY A 94 -13.43 6.18 12.42
N ASN A 95 -14.70 5.89 12.12
CA ASN A 95 -15.13 5.63 10.74
C ASN A 95 -15.02 6.91 9.92
N LEU A 96 -14.29 6.85 8.81
CA LEU A 96 -14.07 7.96 7.88
C LEU A 96 -15.25 8.11 6.91
N PHE A 97 -15.81 9.32 6.85
CA PHE A 97 -16.82 9.71 5.86
C PHE A 97 -16.33 10.87 5.01
N GLN A 98 -16.53 10.79 3.69
CA GLN A 98 -16.13 11.83 2.74
C GLN A 98 -17.32 12.30 1.90
N MET A 99 -17.50 13.62 1.83
CA MET A 99 -18.49 14.28 1.01
C MET A 99 -17.94 14.49 -0.40
N TYR A 100 -18.77 14.24 -1.41
CA TYR A 100 -18.50 14.51 -2.82
C TYR A 100 -19.54 15.45 -3.39
N GLY A 101 -19.16 16.25 -4.39
CA GLY A 101 -19.91 17.44 -4.74
C GLY A 101 -21.27 17.29 -5.40
N ASP A 102 -21.61 16.08 -5.81
CA ASP A 102 -22.98 15.73 -6.18
C ASP A 102 -23.91 15.48 -4.99
N GLY A 103 -23.43 15.69 -3.75
CA GLY A 103 -24.22 15.49 -2.54
C GLY A 103 -24.02 14.15 -1.87
N PHE A 104 -22.96 13.42 -2.22
CA PHE A 104 -22.78 12.05 -1.77
C PHE A 104 -21.86 12.01 -0.57
N VAL A 105 -22.37 11.51 0.55
CA VAL A 105 -21.51 11.10 1.66
C VAL A 105 -21.14 9.64 1.43
N GLN A 106 -19.85 9.35 1.32
CA GLN A 106 -19.29 8.02 1.17
C GLN A 106 -18.80 7.50 2.52
N ASP A 107 -19.11 6.26 2.85
CA ASP A 107 -18.45 5.51 3.92
C ASP A 107 -17.13 4.95 3.40
N SER A 108 -16.02 5.56 3.82
CA SER A 108 -14.71 5.30 3.24
C SER A 108 -14.08 3.99 3.73
N HIS A 109 -14.54 3.41 4.83
CA HIS A 109 -14.03 2.11 5.30
C HIS A 109 -14.65 0.95 4.50
N ALA A 110 -15.70 1.22 3.72
CA ALA A 110 -16.25 0.29 2.74
C ALA A 110 -15.58 0.42 1.35
N ILE A 111 -14.55 1.24 1.26
CA ILE A 111 -13.70 1.44 0.10
C ILE A 111 -12.34 0.82 0.45
N PRO A 112 -12.06 -0.41 -0.02
CA PRO A 112 -10.74 -0.99 0.18
C PRO A 112 -9.71 -0.21 -0.65
N TRP A 113 -8.45 -0.30 -0.26
CA TRP A 113 -7.36 0.24 -1.07
C TRP A 113 -7.34 -0.37 -2.47
N SER A 114 -7.05 0.45 -3.47
CA SER A 114 -6.84 0.03 -4.85
C SER A 114 -5.44 0.43 -5.35
N PRO A 115 -4.81 -0.39 -6.22
CA PRO A 115 -3.55 -0.03 -6.85
C PRO A 115 -3.66 1.26 -7.64
N PHE A 116 -2.51 1.93 -7.81
CA PHE A 116 -2.45 3.18 -8.56
C PHE A 116 -3.06 2.99 -9.98
N GLY A 117 -4.03 3.83 -10.33
CA GLY A 117 -4.75 3.78 -11.61
C GLY A 117 -5.94 2.81 -11.65
N VAL A 118 -6.27 2.13 -10.55
CA VAL A 118 -7.49 1.34 -10.40
C VAL A 118 -8.50 2.14 -9.60
N TYR A 119 -9.69 2.35 -10.16
CA TYR A 119 -10.70 3.24 -9.59
C TYR A 119 -11.93 2.49 -9.08
N HIS A 120 -12.41 2.89 -7.91
CA HIS A 120 -13.77 2.56 -7.50
C HIS A 120 -14.79 3.26 -8.40
N PRO A 121 -15.91 2.59 -8.72
CA PRO A 121 -16.92 3.17 -9.58
C PRO A 121 -17.59 4.38 -8.94
N PHE A 122 -18.20 5.23 -9.77
CA PHE A 122 -19.01 6.36 -9.34
C PHE A 122 -20.08 5.93 -8.33
N ARG A 123 -20.24 6.70 -7.25
CA ARG A 123 -21.19 6.42 -6.15
C ARG A 123 -20.97 5.08 -5.44
N ARG A 124 -19.72 4.69 -5.22
CA ARG A 124 -19.41 3.53 -4.39
C ARG A 124 -19.63 3.82 -2.89
N ALA A 125 -20.34 2.93 -2.19
CA ALA A 125 -20.60 2.99 -0.74
C ALA A 125 -21.18 4.34 -0.25
N ILE A 126 -22.14 4.89 -1.00
CA ILE A 126 -22.82 6.14 -0.62
C ILE A 126 -23.84 5.88 0.48
N SER A 127 -23.73 6.64 1.56
CA SER A 127 -24.62 6.59 2.71
C SER A 127 -25.72 7.65 2.68
N ILE A 128 -25.45 8.81 2.06
CA ILE A 128 -26.40 9.94 1.87
C ILE A 128 -26.29 10.47 0.44
N ALA A 129 -27.43 10.80 -0.19
CA ALA A 129 -27.50 11.35 -1.54
C ALA A 129 -28.67 12.32 -1.73
N TYR A 130 -28.73 13.42 -0.95
CA TYR A 130 -29.88 14.35 -0.98
C TYR A 130 -29.81 15.43 -2.07
N GLY A 131 -28.64 15.64 -2.69
CA GLY A 131 -28.43 16.59 -3.78
C GLY A 131 -27.13 17.36 -3.63
N LYS A 132 -26.70 18.03 -4.72
CA LYS A 132 -25.38 18.69 -4.81
C LYS A 132 -25.06 19.57 -3.58
N GLY A 133 -23.94 19.30 -2.94
CA GLY A 133 -23.62 19.80 -1.62
C GLY A 133 -22.17 19.51 -1.21
N SER A 134 -21.61 20.30 -0.29
CA SER A 134 -20.21 20.21 0.13
C SER A 134 -19.98 19.97 1.61
N ALA A 135 -21.01 20.12 2.43
CA ALA A 135 -20.89 19.96 3.86
C ALA A 135 -21.38 18.60 4.34
N ALA A 136 -20.58 17.98 5.21
CA ALA A 136 -20.96 16.83 6.01
C ALA A 136 -20.27 16.93 7.38
N CYS A 137 -20.97 16.59 8.45
CA CYS A 137 -20.39 16.56 9.80
C CYS A 137 -21.15 15.55 10.65
N VAL A 138 -20.42 14.70 11.38
CA VAL A 138 -21.05 13.79 12.34
C VAL A 138 -21.63 14.58 13.51
N ILE A 139 -22.83 14.18 13.94
CA ILE A 139 -23.56 14.85 15.01
C ILE A 139 -23.06 14.34 16.36
N SER A 140 -22.41 15.19 17.14
CA SER A 140 -22.01 14.90 18.52
C SER A 140 -22.17 16.17 19.36
N SER A 141 -23.40 16.37 19.87
CA SER A 141 -23.77 17.60 20.54
C SER A 141 -24.93 17.43 21.52
N PRO A 142 -24.84 17.96 22.75
CA PRO A 142 -25.93 17.92 23.71
C PRO A 142 -27.17 18.69 23.24
N HIS A 143 -27.04 19.64 22.30
CA HIS A 143 -28.16 20.41 21.76
C HIS A 143 -29.03 19.66 20.77
N PHE A 144 -28.55 18.56 20.20
CA PHE A 144 -29.30 17.84 19.16
C PHE A 144 -30.07 16.66 19.76
N PRO A 145 -31.20 16.24 19.16
CA PRO A 145 -31.99 15.14 19.72
C PRO A 145 -31.17 13.85 19.80
N ASP A 146 -31.39 13.09 20.88
CA ASP A 146 -30.52 11.96 21.25
C ASP A 146 -30.52 10.86 20.17
N GLU A 147 -31.63 10.70 19.46
CA GLU A 147 -31.78 9.74 18.36
C GLU A 147 -30.89 10.03 17.14
N TYR A 148 -30.39 11.27 16.99
CA TYR A 148 -29.51 11.67 15.90
C TYR A 148 -28.02 11.73 16.31
N GLN A 149 -27.67 11.43 17.56
CA GLN A 149 -26.26 11.38 17.96
C GLN A 149 -25.52 10.30 17.17
N GLN A 150 -24.30 10.62 16.74
CA GLN A 150 -23.52 9.82 15.80
C GLN A 150 -24.20 9.61 14.44
N GLY A 151 -25.22 10.41 14.15
CA GLY A 151 -25.80 10.60 12.83
C GLY A 151 -24.98 11.54 11.95
N MET A 152 -25.56 11.98 10.84
CA MET A 152 -24.90 12.86 9.88
C MET A 152 -25.70 14.13 9.66
N ALA A 153 -25.07 15.29 9.83
CA ALA A 153 -25.52 16.56 9.31
C ALA A 153 -24.95 16.76 7.90
N SER A 154 -25.76 17.21 6.96
CA SER A 154 -25.32 17.49 5.59
C SER A 154 -26.01 18.73 5.02
N ALA A 155 -25.38 19.33 4.02
CA ALA A 155 -25.94 20.50 3.34
C ALA A 155 -26.01 20.32 1.83
N VAL A 156 -27.15 20.71 1.26
CA VAL A 156 -27.35 20.83 -0.19
C VAL A 156 -27.23 22.31 -0.53
N LEU A 157 -26.38 22.66 -1.49
CA LEU A 157 -26.02 24.05 -1.82
C LEU A 157 -26.53 24.52 -3.19
N LEU A 158 -27.05 23.60 -4.01
CA LEU A 158 -27.65 23.91 -5.32
C LEU A 158 -29.12 23.51 -5.39
N ARG A 159 -29.92 24.33 -6.09
CA ARG A 159 -31.36 24.20 -6.29
C ARG A 159 -32.18 24.35 -5.01
N LYS A 160 -32.24 23.31 -4.18
CA LYS A 160 -33.16 23.26 -3.01
C LYS A 160 -32.61 23.95 -1.76
N CYS A 161 -31.30 24.15 -1.69
CA CYS A 161 -30.57 24.85 -0.63
C CYS A 161 -31.09 24.63 0.80
N PHE A 162 -30.59 23.58 1.47
CA PHE A 162 -30.98 23.25 2.83
C PHE A 162 -29.88 22.57 3.62
N VAL A 163 -30.03 22.58 4.95
CA VAL A 163 -29.23 21.82 5.91
C VAL A 163 -30.14 20.80 6.58
N SER A 164 -29.72 19.55 6.65
CA SER A 164 -30.50 18.47 7.24
C SER A 164 -29.66 17.58 8.15
N ILE A 165 -30.33 16.90 9.08
CA ILE A 165 -29.75 15.84 9.91
C ILE A 165 -30.41 14.49 9.61
N SER A 166 -29.65 13.43 9.78
CA SER A 166 -30.07 12.05 9.51
C SER A 166 -29.47 11.10 10.52
N LYS A 167 -30.24 10.12 10.97
CA LYS A 167 -29.73 8.93 11.65
C LYS A 167 -28.84 8.16 10.70
N HIS A 168 -27.74 7.65 11.21
CA HIS A 168 -26.71 6.98 10.41
C HIS A 168 -26.28 5.71 11.12
N ARG A 169 -26.39 4.56 10.46
CA ARG A 169 -26.11 3.25 11.06
C ARG A 169 -25.62 2.25 10.03
N ALA A 170 -24.80 1.31 10.47
CA ALA A 170 -24.32 0.19 9.67
C ALA A 170 -25.10 -1.08 10.03
N ASP A 171 -26.33 -1.20 9.53
CA ASP A 171 -27.10 -2.46 9.66
C ASP A 171 -26.52 -3.58 8.77
N GLY A 172 -25.58 -3.23 7.87
CA GLY A 172 -24.84 -4.13 6.99
C GLY A 172 -23.34 -3.83 6.99
N ALA A 173 -22.68 -4.03 5.84
CA ALA A 173 -21.23 -3.83 5.71
C ALA A 173 -20.78 -2.35 5.81
N TYR A 174 -21.68 -1.42 5.49
CA TYR A 174 -21.39 0.02 5.50
C TYR A 174 -22.60 0.84 5.95
N TYR A 175 -22.34 2.07 6.38
CA TYR A 175 -23.34 2.96 6.94
C TYR A 175 -24.34 3.46 5.89
N LYS A 176 -25.60 3.61 6.30
CA LYS A 176 -26.68 4.22 5.49
C LYS A 176 -27.49 5.17 6.37
N ALA A 177 -27.97 6.26 5.78
CA ALA A 177 -28.94 7.11 6.43
C ALA A 177 -30.34 6.49 6.38
N SER A 178 -31.09 6.53 7.48
CA SER A 178 -32.44 5.96 7.56
C SER A 178 -33.57 6.99 7.48
N ASP A 179 -33.26 8.27 7.70
CA ASP A 179 -34.23 9.37 7.68
C ASP A 179 -33.57 10.70 7.27
N ARG A 180 -34.37 11.76 7.21
CA ARG A 180 -33.91 13.13 6.97
C ARG A 180 -34.84 14.13 7.67
N LEU A 181 -34.27 15.04 8.45
CA LEU A 181 -34.95 16.19 9.02
C LEU A 181 -34.25 17.48 8.56
N ASP A 182 -34.97 18.31 7.81
CA ASP A 182 -34.46 19.60 7.33
C ASP A 182 -34.54 20.65 8.45
N LEU A 183 -33.41 21.26 8.80
CA LEU A 183 -33.28 22.21 9.93
C LEU A 183 -33.25 23.66 9.50
N LEU A 184 -32.66 23.93 8.34
CA LEU A 184 -32.52 25.26 7.76
C LEU A 184 -32.71 25.17 6.26
N SER A 185 -33.57 26.00 5.70
CA SER A 185 -33.75 26.13 4.26
C SER A 185 -34.08 27.57 3.90
N SER A 186 -33.83 27.95 2.65
CA SER A 186 -34.21 29.27 2.15
C SER A 186 -34.64 29.18 0.70
N PRO A 187 -35.69 29.92 0.28
CA PRO A 187 -36.03 30.06 -1.13
C PRO A 187 -35.08 31.00 -1.89
N SER A 188 -34.20 31.72 -1.18
CA SER A 188 -33.25 32.64 -1.81
C SER A 188 -32.15 31.89 -2.55
N GLU A 189 -31.92 32.23 -3.82
CA GLU A 189 -30.82 31.68 -4.62
C GLU A 189 -29.42 32.10 -4.13
N LEU A 190 -29.35 33.05 -3.18
CA LEU A 190 -28.12 33.49 -2.52
C LEU A 190 -27.82 32.70 -1.25
N PHE A 191 -28.73 31.86 -0.76
CA PHE A 191 -28.46 30.94 0.35
C PHE A 191 -27.80 29.67 -0.17
N ARG A 192 -26.56 29.40 0.24
CA ARG A 192 -25.76 28.25 -0.16
C ARG A 192 -24.94 27.77 1.04
N PRO A 193 -25.47 26.83 1.83
CA PRO A 193 -24.73 26.25 2.94
C PRO A 193 -23.58 25.39 2.41
N VAL A 194 -22.33 25.78 2.68
CA VAL A 194 -21.12 25.15 2.11
C VAL A 194 -20.28 24.38 3.13
N ASP A 195 -20.39 24.67 4.43
CA ASP A 195 -19.75 23.88 5.48
C ASP A 195 -20.58 23.80 6.77
N ILE A 196 -20.36 22.74 7.55
CA ILE A 196 -20.98 22.47 8.84
C ILE A 196 -19.89 22.14 9.87
N ALA A 197 -19.99 22.71 11.06
CA ALA A 197 -19.17 22.34 12.22
C ALA A 197 -19.96 22.45 13.53
N PHE A 198 -19.57 21.71 14.56
CA PHE A 198 -20.09 21.88 15.91
C PHE A 198 -19.10 22.66 16.78
N GLY A 199 -19.62 23.60 17.58
CA GLY A 199 -18.83 24.35 18.56
C GLY A 199 -18.79 23.68 19.93
N PHE A 200 -17.93 24.16 20.82
CA PHE A 200 -17.85 23.70 22.22
C PHE A 200 -19.12 24.02 23.03
N ASP A 201 -19.85 25.05 22.60
CA ASP A 201 -21.18 25.40 23.09
C ASP A 201 -22.28 24.43 22.61
N GLY A 202 -21.89 23.40 21.85
CA GLY A 202 -22.73 22.39 21.24
C GLY A 202 -23.61 22.90 20.09
N ALA A 203 -23.55 24.17 19.73
CA ALA A 203 -24.32 24.67 18.60
C ALA A 203 -23.76 24.12 17.29
N MET A 204 -24.63 23.92 16.30
CA MET A 204 -24.20 23.66 14.92
C MET A 204 -24.02 24.99 14.20
N TYR A 205 -22.85 25.18 13.60
CA TYR A 205 -22.50 26.34 12.79
C TYR A 205 -22.53 25.96 11.31
N VAL A 206 -23.25 26.73 10.51
CA VAL A 206 -23.32 26.56 9.06
C VAL A 206 -22.71 27.79 8.40
N SER A 207 -21.68 27.58 7.58
CA SER A 207 -21.18 28.63 6.70
C SER A 207 -21.99 28.66 5.40
N ASP A 208 -22.36 29.86 4.98
CA ASP A 208 -23.23 30.09 3.85
C ASP A 208 -22.60 31.13 2.92
N PHE A 209 -22.28 30.69 1.71
CA PHE A 209 -21.56 31.49 0.72
C PHE A 209 -22.53 32.27 -0.17
N CYS A 210 -22.52 33.60 -0.07
CA CYS A 210 -23.56 34.48 -0.63
C CYS A 210 -23.19 35.10 -1.97
N THR A 211 -22.86 34.27 -2.97
CA THR A 211 -22.52 34.75 -4.32
C THR A 211 -23.64 34.54 -5.34
N ARG A 212 -23.75 35.46 -6.31
CA ARG A 212 -24.61 35.29 -7.49
C ARG A 212 -24.01 34.31 -8.51
N ILE A 213 -22.69 34.31 -8.64
CA ILE A 213 -21.96 33.45 -9.57
C ILE A 213 -21.39 32.26 -8.80
N ILE A 214 -21.68 31.05 -9.28
CA ILE A 214 -21.32 29.79 -8.58
C ILE A 214 -20.37 28.89 -9.36
N GLY A 215 -20.19 29.12 -10.66
CA GLY A 215 -19.51 28.20 -11.55
C GLY A 215 -18.68 28.93 -12.58
N HIS A 216 -17.43 28.49 -12.72
CA HIS A 216 -16.48 29.00 -13.72
C HIS A 216 -16.74 28.44 -15.13
N ALA A 217 -17.60 27.43 -15.27
CA ALA A 217 -17.97 26.89 -16.59
C ALA A 217 -18.93 27.82 -17.34
N GLN A 218 -19.84 28.50 -16.63
CA GLN A 218 -20.84 29.39 -17.21
C GLN A 218 -20.40 30.86 -17.18
N ASN A 219 -19.44 31.23 -16.32
CA ASN A 219 -18.99 32.60 -16.13
C ASN A 219 -17.46 32.63 -16.03
N SER A 220 -16.84 33.70 -16.54
CA SER A 220 -15.39 33.87 -16.41
C SER A 220 -14.96 33.90 -14.94
N MET A 221 -13.82 33.31 -14.59
CA MET A 221 -13.21 33.47 -13.25
C MET A 221 -12.84 34.92 -12.93
N ARG A 222 -12.76 35.80 -13.93
CA ARG A 222 -12.50 37.25 -13.77
C ARG A 222 -13.78 38.09 -13.80
N ASP A 223 -14.96 37.48 -13.79
CA ASP A 223 -16.22 38.22 -13.77
C ASP A 223 -16.29 39.12 -12.52
N PRO A 224 -16.47 40.44 -12.65
CA PRO A 224 -16.45 41.35 -11.50
C PRO A 224 -17.63 41.14 -10.54
N ARG A 225 -18.62 40.34 -10.91
CA ARG A 225 -19.76 39.98 -10.05
C ARG A 225 -19.46 38.76 -9.16
N TRP A 226 -18.29 38.13 -9.28
CA TRP A 226 -17.82 37.22 -8.25
C TRP A 226 -17.68 37.97 -6.93
N ASP A 227 -18.29 37.46 -5.89
CA ASP A 227 -18.17 38.00 -4.54
C ASP A 227 -17.45 36.99 -3.64
N PRO A 228 -16.14 37.14 -3.42
CA PRO A 228 -15.39 36.27 -2.52
C PRO A 228 -15.39 36.77 -1.06
N HIS A 229 -16.10 37.86 -0.76
CA HIS A 229 -15.99 38.58 0.52
C HIS A 229 -17.24 38.47 1.39
N THR A 230 -18.40 38.16 0.81
CA THR A 230 -19.65 38.06 1.57
C THR A 230 -20.08 36.63 1.84
N GLY A 231 -20.53 36.42 3.08
CA GLY A 231 -21.09 35.16 3.54
C GLY A 231 -21.82 35.37 4.86
N ARG A 232 -22.48 34.31 5.33
CA ARG A 232 -23.18 34.28 6.63
C ARG A 232 -22.71 33.08 7.42
N ILE A 233 -22.75 33.21 8.74
CA ILE A 233 -22.60 32.08 9.67
C ILE A 233 -23.90 31.96 10.43
N TRP A 234 -24.57 30.82 10.29
CA TRP A 234 -25.77 30.50 11.05
C TRP A 234 -25.39 29.67 12.27
N ARG A 235 -25.85 30.07 13.45
CA ARG A 235 -25.74 29.29 14.69
C ARG A 235 -27.08 28.64 14.98
N ILE A 236 -27.13 27.31 14.96
CA ILE A 236 -28.34 26.51 15.14
C ILE A 236 -28.28 25.81 16.49
N THR A 237 -29.32 26.02 17.31
CA THR A 237 -29.47 25.45 18.66
C THR A 237 -30.90 24.95 18.84
N HIS A 238 -31.09 23.96 19.71
CA HIS A 238 -32.43 23.48 20.07
C HIS A 238 -33.01 24.32 21.21
N SER A 239 -34.12 25.01 20.97
CA SER A 239 -34.70 25.97 21.92
C SER A 239 -35.11 25.37 23.26
N ALA A 240 -35.46 24.08 23.30
CA ALA A 240 -35.85 23.40 24.55
C ALA A 240 -34.69 22.75 25.32
N LYS A 241 -33.45 22.78 24.82
CA LYS A 241 -32.28 22.23 25.52
C LYS A 241 -31.43 23.37 26.13
N PRO A 242 -30.85 23.21 27.33
CA PRO A 242 -30.03 24.25 27.94
C PRO A 242 -28.81 24.60 27.09
N LEU A 243 -28.50 25.90 26.99
CA LEU A 243 -27.25 26.37 26.39
C LEU A 243 -26.06 25.87 27.21
N VAL A 244 -25.14 25.15 26.56
CA VAL A 244 -23.81 24.91 27.11
C VAL A 244 -23.09 26.24 27.17
N ARG A 245 -22.77 26.68 28.38
CA ARG A 245 -22.04 27.94 28.64
C ARG A 245 -20.68 27.70 29.28
N ASP A 246 -20.56 26.61 30.03
CA ASP A 246 -19.36 26.23 30.78
C ASP A 246 -18.71 25.03 30.08
N TRP A 247 -18.08 25.27 28.92
CA TRP A 247 -17.29 24.25 28.23
C TRP A 247 -15.83 24.26 28.74
N PRO A 248 -15.13 23.11 28.70
CA PRO A 248 -13.80 22.97 29.29
C PRO A 248 -12.76 23.87 28.60
N ARG A 249 -11.82 24.38 29.39
CA ARG A 249 -10.66 25.13 28.91
C ARG A 249 -9.49 24.18 28.68
N LEU A 250 -9.16 23.92 27.42
CA LEU A 250 -8.05 23.01 27.10
C LEU A 250 -6.66 23.68 27.16
N GLU A 251 -6.60 25.01 26.99
CA GLU A 251 -5.32 25.72 27.00
C GLU A 251 -4.75 25.81 28.42
N GLY A 252 -3.57 25.22 28.62
CA GLY A 252 -2.91 25.13 29.92
C GLY A 252 -3.45 24.05 30.85
N ALA A 253 -4.42 23.23 30.42
CA ALA A 253 -4.95 22.15 31.23
C ALA A 253 -3.87 21.09 31.53
N PRO A 254 -3.78 20.58 32.78
CA PRO A 254 -2.84 19.52 33.12
C PRO A 254 -3.21 18.20 32.42
N PRO A 255 -2.26 17.29 32.19
CA PRO A 255 -2.51 16.05 31.46
C PRO A 255 -3.65 15.19 32.01
N GLY A 256 -3.81 15.13 33.33
CA GLY A 256 -4.91 14.39 33.97
C GLY A 256 -6.29 14.95 33.62
N GLU A 257 -6.44 16.28 33.53
CA GLU A 257 -7.70 16.91 33.11
C GLU A 257 -7.98 16.64 31.63
N LEU A 258 -6.94 16.73 30.78
CA LEU A 258 -7.06 16.40 29.36
C LEU A 258 -7.48 14.93 29.14
N LEU A 259 -7.01 13.99 29.96
CA LEU A 259 -7.43 12.60 29.90
C LEU A 259 -8.91 12.42 30.25
N SER A 260 -9.40 13.10 31.30
CA SER A 260 -10.83 13.09 31.64
C SER A 260 -11.70 13.65 30.49
N LEU A 261 -11.17 14.57 29.69
CA LEU A 261 -11.88 15.10 28.52
C LEU A 261 -12.01 14.08 27.37
N LEU A 262 -11.26 12.98 27.36
CA LEU A 262 -11.47 11.89 26.40
C LEU A 262 -12.78 11.13 26.64
N GLU A 263 -13.39 11.28 27.82
CA GLU A 263 -14.69 10.69 28.16
C GLU A 263 -15.86 11.60 27.75
N HIS A 264 -15.59 12.85 27.39
CA HIS A 264 -16.59 13.90 27.19
C HIS A 264 -17.62 13.55 26.09
N SER A 265 -18.91 13.85 26.27
CA SER A 265 -19.96 13.45 25.32
C SER A 265 -19.85 14.04 23.90
N GLN A 266 -19.23 15.21 23.78
CA GLN A 266 -18.94 15.92 22.52
C GLN A 266 -17.60 15.50 21.92
N ASP A 267 -17.62 15.01 20.68
CA ASP A 267 -16.43 14.49 20.00
C ASP A 267 -15.41 15.61 19.69
N VAL A 268 -15.87 16.86 19.50
CA VAL A 268 -15.00 18.02 19.26
C VAL A 268 -14.11 18.33 20.47
N ILE A 269 -14.59 18.08 21.69
CA ILE A 269 -13.80 18.27 22.91
C ILE A 269 -12.76 17.15 23.03
N ARG A 270 -13.16 15.89 22.78
CA ARG A 270 -12.24 14.76 22.73
C ARG A 270 -11.14 14.97 21.71
N ASP A 271 -11.48 15.49 20.52
CA ASP A 271 -10.51 15.77 19.47
C ASP A 271 -9.45 16.79 19.89
N HIS A 272 -9.88 17.91 20.48
CA HIS A 272 -8.95 18.91 21.00
C HIS A 272 -8.10 18.36 22.17
N ALA A 273 -8.68 17.52 23.03
CA ALA A 273 -7.95 16.87 24.12
C ALA A 273 -6.87 15.92 23.57
N ARG A 274 -7.20 15.05 22.60
CA ARG A 274 -6.22 14.19 21.90
C ARG A 274 -5.07 15.01 21.31
N ARG A 275 -5.37 16.09 20.59
CA ARG A 275 -4.34 16.96 19.99
C ARG A 275 -3.40 17.56 21.04
N LYS A 276 -3.92 18.01 22.18
CA LYS A 276 -3.09 18.55 23.28
C LYS A 276 -2.27 17.45 23.96
N LEU A 277 -2.86 16.27 24.19
CA LEU A 277 -2.17 15.12 24.76
C LEU A 277 -0.97 14.67 23.91
N ARG A 278 -1.11 14.62 22.58
CA ARG A 278 0.00 14.26 21.66
C ARG A 278 1.22 15.18 21.75
N HIS A 279 1.03 16.42 22.20
CA HIS A 279 2.11 17.38 22.41
C HIS A 279 2.61 17.45 23.86
N THR A 280 2.07 16.61 24.76
CA THR A 280 2.44 16.58 26.18
C THR A 280 3.70 15.74 26.39
N PRO A 281 4.77 16.29 27.02
CA PRO A 281 5.95 15.52 27.38
C PRO A 281 5.62 14.34 28.31
N GLY A 282 6.17 13.16 28.02
CA GLY A 282 5.97 11.96 28.85
C GLY A 282 4.57 11.34 28.78
N VAL A 283 3.74 11.75 27.81
CA VAL A 283 2.34 11.33 27.69
C VAL A 283 2.14 9.81 27.65
N VAL A 284 3.07 9.03 27.08
CA VAL A 284 2.98 7.56 27.03
C VAL A 284 2.78 6.97 28.43
N LYS A 285 3.66 7.32 29.39
CA LYS A 285 3.56 6.83 30.77
C LYS A 285 2.29 7.29 31.46
N ILE A 286 1.87 8.53 31.19
CA ILE A 286 0.67 9.13 31.78
C ILE A 286 -0.59 8.39 31.29
N VAL A 287 -0.66 8.11 29.98
CA VAL A 287 -1.77 7.35 29.37
C VAL A 287 -1.78 5.92 29.86
N ASP A 288 -0.62 5.25 29.96
CA ASP A 288 -0.53 3.88 30.49
C ASP A 288 -1.09 3.79 31.91
N SER A 289 -0.64 4.65 32.83
CA SER A 289 -1.16 4.68 34.21
C SER A 289 -2.65 5.01 34.29
N TRP A 290 -3.16 5.84 33.39
CA TRP A 290 -4.58 6.15 33.33
C TRP A 290 -5.40 4.97 32.79
N LEU A 291 -4.91 4.26 31.76
CA LEU A 291 -5.55 3.08 31.16
C LEU A 291 -5.69 1.91 32.13
N GLU A 292 -4.78 1.77 33.10
CA GLU A 292 -4.89 0.77 34.18
C GLU A 292 -6.18 0.91 35.00
N GLN A 293 -6.77 2.11 35.01
CA GLN A 293 -7.98 2.43 35.77
C GLN A 293 -9.25 2.39 34.90
N GLN A 294 -9.12 2.13 33.59
CA GLN A 294 -10.24 2.23 32.65
C GLN A 294 -10.93 0.88 32.42
N GLU A 295 -12.25 0.90 32.59
CA GLU A 295 -13.13 -0.24 32.27
C GLU A 295 -13.92 -0.05 30.96
N SER A 296 -14.09 1.20 30.51
CA SER A 296 -14.85 1.49 29.30
C SER A 296 -14.02 1.23 28.04
N ASP A 297 -14.51 0.32 27.20
CA ASP A 297 -13.89 0.00 25.91
C ASP A 297 -13.74 1.24 24.99
N GLU A 298 -14.71 2.15 25.02
CA GLU A 298 -14.66 3.40 24.25
C GLU A 298 -13.53 4.32 24.72
N VAL A 299 -13.32 4.39 26.04
CA VAL A 299 -12.26 5.20 26.66
C VAL A 299 -10.89 4.58 26.44
N ILE A 300 -10.81 3.24 26.47
CA ILE A 300 -9.60 2.50 26.10
C ILE A 300 -9.23 2.77 24.64
N LEU A 301 -10.20 2.78 23.72
CA LEU A 301 -9.96 3.10 22.31
C LEU A 301 -9.35 4.50 22.13
N GLU A 302 -9.86 5.50 22.85
CA GLU A 302 -9.28 6.87 22.88
C GLU A 302 -7.81 6.87 23.32
N GLY A 303 -7.48 6.13 24.38
CA GLY A 303 -6.10 5.97 24.84
C GLY A 303 -5.21 5.27 23.81
N LEU A 304 -5.69 4.22 23.14
CA LEU A 304 -4.94 3.54 22.08
C LEU A 304 -4.66 4.45 20.88
N TRP A 305 -5.57 5.37 20.53
CA TRP A 305 -5.32 6.38 19.50
C TRP A 305 -4.26 7.41 19.89
N VAL A 306 -4.22 7.82 21.16
CA VAL A 306 -3.15 8.70 21.67
C VAL A 306 -1.80 7.97 21.64
N LEU A 307 -1.75 6.71 22.09
CA LEU A 307 -0.53 5.90 22.07
C LEU A 307 -0.02 5.61 20.64
N HIS A 308 -0.94 5.38 19.70
CA HIS A 308 -0.60 5.21 18.27
C HIS A 308 0.21 6.39 17.73
N ASP A 309 -0.16 7.62 18.09
CA ASP A 309 0.56 8.82 17.66
C ASP A 309 1.96 8.96 18.29
N HIS A 310 2.28 8.12 19.28
CA HIS A 310 3.63 7.94 19.83
C HIS A 310 4.33 6.66 19.32
N GLY A 311 3.66 5.85 18.50
CA GLY A 311 4.20 4.61 17.93
C GLY A 311 4.15 3.45 18.90
N GLU A 312 3.32 3.57 19.93
CA GLU A 312 3.21 2.62 21.02
C GLU A 312 2.00 1.71 20.80
N VAL A 313 2.19 0.41 21.00
CA VAL A 313 1.15 -0.60 20.84
C VAL A 313 0.89 -1.30 22.17
N ARG A 314 -0.38 -1.53 22.48
CA ARG A 314 -0.83 -2.29 23.66
C ARG A 314 -1.72 -3.44 23.21
N GLN A 315 -1.11 -4.49 22.67
CA GLN A 315 -1.81 -5.62 22.05
C GLN A 315 -2.89 -6.24 22.96
N ALA A 316 -2.64 -6.37 24.26
CA ALA A 316 -3.62 -6.93 25.20
C ALA A 316 -4.92 -6.09 25.27
N LEU A 317 -4.80 -4.76 25.27
CA LEU A 317 -5.96 -3.86 25.23
C LEU A 317 -6.64 -3.90 23.84
N LEU A 318 -5.86 -3.97 22.76
CA LEU A 318 -6.41 -4.12 21.41
C LEU A 318 -7.25 -5.41 21.29
N GLU A 319 -6.75 -6.54 21.79
CA GLU A 319 -7.47 -7.82 21.78
C GLU A 319 -8.73 -7.80 22.65
N ARG A 320 -8.70 -7.08 23.78
CA ARG A 320 -9.90 -6.81 24.59
C ARG A 320 -10.95 -6.06 23.77
N LEU A 321 -10.59 -4.99 23.07
CA LEU A 321 -11.53 -4.23 22.23
C LEU A 321 -12.08 -5.08 21.08
N MET A 322 -11.26 -5.96 20.49
CA MET A 322 -11.71 -6.93 19.48
C MET A 322 -12.73 -7.95 20.02
N SER A 323 -12.90 -8.05 21.33
CA SER A 323 -13.85 -8.93 22.00
C SER A 323 -15.03 -8.17 22.61
N SER A 324 -15.12 -6.86 22.37
CA SER A 324 -16.17 -5.98 22.89
C SER A 324 -17.56 -6.45 22.43
N PRO A 325 -18.60 -6.33 23.27
CA PRO A 325 -19.98 -6.57 22.82
C PRO A 325 -20.41 -5.60 21.72
N ASP A 326 -19.82 -4.40 21.65
CA ASP A 326 -20.11 -3.42 20.62
C ASP A 326 -19.31 -3.68 19.34
N TYR A 327 -20.00 -4.01 18.24
CA TYR A 327 -19.34 -4.26 16.95
C TYR A 327 -18.58 -3.04 16.43
N ARG A 328 -18.96 -1.82 16.83
CA ARG A 328 -18.30 -0.58 16.41
C ARG A 328 -16.91 -0.46 17.02
N ILE A 329 -16.76 -0.88 18.27
CA ILE A 329 -15.47 -1.01 18.95
C ILE A 329 -14.64 -2.12 18.31
N ARG A 330 -15.24 -3.28 18.04
CA ARG A 330 -14.52 -4.39 17.36
C ARG A 330 -14.01 -3.97 15.97
N ALA A 331 -14.81 -3.23 15.21
CA ALA A 331 -14.41 -2.67 13.92
C ALA A 331 -13.25 -1.67 14.10
N ALA A 332 -13.36 -0.70 15.01
CA ALA A 332 -12.29 0.27 15.27
C ALA A 332 -10.96 -0.41 15.70
N ALA A 333 -11.03 -1.44 16.54
CA ALA A 333 -9.88 -2.24 16.93
C ALA A 333 -9.29 -3.02 15.76
N THR A 334 -10.14 -3.57 14.88
CA THR A 334 -9.69 -4.24 13.65
C THR A 334 -8.96 -3.25 12.73
N HIS A 335 -9.50 -2.04 12.55
CA HIS A 335 -8.88 -0.99 11.75
C HIS A 335 -7.47 -0.64 12.23
N LEU A 336 -7.26 -0.56 13.55
CA LEU A 336 -5.97 -0.24 14.15
C LEU A 336 -4.86 -1.22 13.79
N ILE A 337 -5.20 -2.49 13.47
CA ILE A 337 -4.22 -3.49 13.03
C ILE A 337 -3.46 -2.99 11.80
N ARG A 338 -4.10 -2.28 10.86
CA ARG A 338 -3.44 -1.71 9.67
C ARG A 338 -2.19 -0.91 10.03
N PHE A 339 -2.28 -0.09 11.08
CA PHE A 339 -1.21 0.84 11.43
C PHE A 339 -0.24 0.30 12.47
N GLN A 340 -0.62 -0.76 13.18
CA GLN A 340 0.13 -1.34 14.29
C GLN A 340 0.77 -2.70 13.95
N GLU A 341 0.50 -3.22 12.75
CA GLU A 341 0.92 -4.55 12.27
C GLU A 341 2.35 -4.92 12.61
N GLU A 342 3.31 -4.02 12.38
CA GLU A 342 4.76 -4.23 12.62
C GLU A 342 5.12 -4.63 14.05
N GLN A 343 4.28 -4.27 15.02
CA GLN A 343 4.52 -4.49 16.45
C GLN A 343 3.58 -5.56 17.05
N LEU A 344 2.59 -6.02 16.29
CA LEU A 344 1.61 -6.99 16.74
C LEU A 344 2.12 -8.42 16.55
N LYS A 345 2.08 -9.21 17.61
CA LYS A 345 2.33 -10.65 17.53
C LYS A 345 1.15 -11.33 16.86
N LYS A 346 1.41 -12.12 15.81
CA LYS A 346 0.39 -12.91 15.09
C LYS A 346 -0.74 -12.05 14.49
N ALA A 347 -0.42 -10.89 13.91
CA ALA A 347 -1.40 -10.01 13.27
C ALA A 347 -2.31 -10.74 12.25
N HIS A 348 -1.76 -11.66 11.46
CA HIS A 348 -2.55 -12.54 10.57
C HIS A 348 -3.62 -13.35 11.34
N GLY A 349 -3.28 -13.92 12.50
CA GLY A 349 -4.23 -14.66 13.34
C GLY A 349 -5.32 -13.78 13.95
N LEU A 350 -4.97 -12.54 14.31
CA LEU A 350 -5.94 -11.54 14.78
C LEU A 350 -6.96 -11.21 13.68
N LEU A 351 -6.51 -10.96 12.44
CA LEU A 351 -7.39 -10.68 11.30
C LEU A 351 -8.23 -11.89 10.89
N LEU A 352 -7.66 -13.10 10.91
CA LEU A 352 -8.40 -14.33 10.65
C LEU A 352 -9.57 -14.53 11.63
N ARG A 353 -9.38 -14.18 12.91
CA ARG A 353 -10.47 -14.22 13.89
C ARG A 353 -11.59 -13.25 13.49
N MET A 354 -11.23 -12.03 13.08
CA MET A 354 -12.22 -11.00 12.73
C MET A 354 -12.88 -11.22 11.37
N SER A 355 -12.26 -11.99 10.45
CA SER A 355 -12.87 -12.33 9.16
C SER A 355 -14.15 -13.16 9.32
N ARG A 356 -14.33 -13.75 10.51
CA ARG A 356 -15.47 -14.58 10.91
C ARG A 356 -16.38 -13.88 11.93
N ASP A 357 -16.22 -12.57 12.15
CA ASP A 357 -17.08 -11.82 13.06
C ASP A 357 -18.54 -11.84 12.58
N ALA A 358 -19.47 -11.99 13.54
CA ALA A 358 -20.89 -12.03 13.26
C ALA A 358 -21.36 -10.78 12.49
N HIS A 359 -20.83 -9.60 12.83
CA HIS A 359 -21.29 -8.34 12.26
C HIS A 359 -20.61 -8.04 10.91
N PRO A 360 -21.38 -7.78 9.83
CA PRO A 360 -20.81 -7.54 8.50
C PRO A 360 -19.89 -6.31 8.43
N ARG A 361 -20.12 -5.27 9.23
CA ARG A 361 -19.18 -4.13 9.33
C ARG A 361 -17.76 -4.54 9.74
N VAL A 362 -17.63 -5.47 10.69
CA VAL A 362 -16.31 -5.91 11.16
C VAL A 362 -15.59 -6.71 10.07
N ARG A 363 -16.33 -7.56 9.35
CA ARG A 363 -15.82 -8.27 8.17
C ARG A 363 -15.40 -7.32 7.05
N ALA A 364 -16.16 -6.24 6.81
CA ALA A 364 -15.78 -5.21 5.85
C ALA A 364 -14.46 -4.52 6.23
N GLU A 365 -14.26 -4.26 7.52
CA GLU A 365 -13.02 -3.69 8.04
C GLU A 365 -11.83 -4.62 7.84
N VAL A 366 -12.01 -5.94 7.97
CA VAL A 366 -10.95 -6.91 7.63
C VAL A 366 -10.57 -6.80 6.15
N ILE A 367 -11.54 -6.71 5.23
CA ILE A 367 -11.25 -6.53 3.81
C ILE A 367 -10.47 -5.22 3.59
N HIS A 368 -10.89 -4.12 4.23
CA HIS A 368 -10.20 -2.84 4.14
C HIS A 368 -8.76 -2.92 4.66
N VAL A 369 -8.53 -3.45 5.87
CA VAL A 369 -7.19 -3.60 6.45
C VAL A 369 -6.29 -4.49 5.60
N VAL A 370 -6.79 -5.66 5.18
CA VAL A 370 -6.05 -6.59 4.33
C VAL A 370 -5.69 -5.96 2.99
N SER A 371 -6.58 -5.15 2.41
CA SER A 371 -6.32 -4.48 1.13
C SER A 371 -5.11 -3.53 1.19
N HIS A 372 -4.84 -2.94 2.35
CA HIS A 372 -3.63 -2.15 2.59
C HIS A 372 -2.42 -3.05 2.88
N LEU A 373 -2.54 -4.00 3.81
CA LEU A 373 -1.41 -4.82 4.27
C LEU A 373 -0.83 -5.72 3.17
N GLN A 374 -1.65 -6.18 2.22
CA GLN A 374 -1.19 -7.01 1.10
C GLN A 374 -0.14 -6.32 0.21
N GLN A 375 -0.07 -4.98 0.22
CA GLN A 375 0.97 -4.21 -0.49
C GLN A 375 2.36 -4.47 0.07
N LYS A 376 2.44 -4.62 1.39
CA LYS A 376 3.69 -4.83 2.12
C LYS A 376 4.04 -6.31 2.22
N ASP A 377 3.05 -7.15 2.49
CA ASP A 377 3.20 -8.60 2.57
C ASP A 377 2.00 -9.30 1.90
N GLN A 378 2.26 -9.95 0.77
CA GLN A 378 1.24 -10.65 -0.01
C GLN A 378 0.60 -11.83 0.73
N SER A 379 1.20 -12.31 1.84
CA SER A 379 0.62 -13.38 2.65
C SER A 379 -0.77 -13.01 3.20
N TYR A 380 -1.02 -11.72 3.48
CA TYR A 380 -2.31 -11.22 3.94
C TYR A 380 -3.43 -11.42 2.90
N ALA A 381 -3.13 -11.50 1.61
CA ALA A 381 -4.14 -11.65 0.55
C ALA A 381 -4.97 -12.93 0.71
N ALA A 382 -4.41 -14.00 1.30
CA ALA A 382 -5.13 -15.24 1.56
C ALA A 382 -6.33 -15.04 2.50
N LEU A 383 -6.27 -14.08 3.43
CA LEU A 383 -7.36 -13.77 4.36
C LEU A 383 -8.62 -13.24 3.67
N LEU A 384 -8.50 -12.69 2.47
CA LEU A 384 -9.67 -12.25 1.69
C LEU A 384 -10.59 -13.44 1.37
N GLY A 385 -10.03 -14.63 1.18
CA GLY A 385 -10.81 -15.87 0.96
C GLY A 385 -11.48 -16.42 2.22
N GLU A 386 -11.07 -15.95 3.40
CA GLU A 386 -11.60 -16.39 4.70
C GLU A 386 -12.74 -15.49 5.21
N VAL A 387 -13.06 -14.41 4.49
CA VAL A 387 -14.18 -13.53 4.83
C VAL A 387 -15.47 -14.15 4.29
N ASP A 388 -16.40 -14.49 5.18
CA ASP A 388 -17.71 -14.96 4.75
C ASP A 388 -18.52 -13.81 4.18
N VAL A 389 -18.78 -13.89 2.87
CA VAL A 389 -19.57 -12.92 2.09
C VAL A 389 -20.86 -13.54 1.52
N SER A 390 -21.17 -14.78 1.87
CA SER A 390 -22.26 -15.57 1.24
C SER A 390 -23.63 -14.89 1.38
N GLU A 391 -23.90 -14.27 2.53
CA GLU A 391 -25.17 -13.63 2.85
C GLU A 391 -25.22 -12.12 2.59
N SER A 392 -24.15 -11.50 2.07
CA SER A 392 -24.10 -10.04 1.89
C SER A 392 -23.56 -9.63 0.53
N LYS A 393 -24.44 -9.07 -0.30
CA LYS A 393 -24.06 -8.45 -1.58
C LYS A 393 -23.09 -7.30 -1.37
N GLU A 394 -23.27 -6.50 -0.31
CA GLU A 394 -22.35 -5.43 0.03
C GLU A 394 -20.94 -5.97 0.26
N LEU A 395 -20.77 -7.02 1.08
CA LEU A 395 -19.46 -7.63 1.30
C LEU A 395 -18.86 -8.25 0.04
N GLN A 396 -19.66 -8.93 -0.79
CA GLN A 396 -19.20 -9.46 -2.09
C GLN A 396 -18.64 -8.34 -2.97
N THR A 397 -19.31 -7.19 -2.95
CA THR A 397 -18.87 -6.04 -3.75
C THR A 397 -17.55 -5.50 -3.19
N ILE A 398 -17.43 -5.31 -1.87
CA ILE A 398 -16.21 -4.82 -1.21
C ILE A 398 -15.03 -5.79 -1.45
N LEU A 399 -15.27 -7.09 -1.33
CA LEU A 399 -14.29 -8.13 -1.61
C LEU A 399 -13.85 -8.12 -3.08
N GLY A 400 -14.79 -7.94 -4.01
CA GLY A 400 -14.50 -7.81 -5.43
C GLY A 400 -13.56 -6.64 -5.72
N ASP A 401 -13.76 -5.49 -5.07
CA ASP A 401 -12.86 -4.34 -5.22
C ASP A 401 -11.45 -4.63 -4.66
N ALA A 402 -11.34 -5.27 -3.50
CA ALA A 402 -10.06 -5.64 -2.91
C ALA A 402 -9.29 -6.70 -3.73
N SER A 403 -10.00 -7.50 -4.53
CA SER A 403 -9.42 -8.55 -5.38
C SER A 403 -8.57 -8.02 -6.54
N HIS A 404 -8.57 -6.72 -6.80
CA HIS A 404 -7.62 -6.09 -7.73
C HIS A 404 -6.15 -6.23 -7.29
N GLY A 405 -5.91 -6.62 -6.03
CA GLY A 405 -4.58 -6.94 -5.52
C GLY A 405 -3.70 -5.70 -5.44
N VAL A 406 -2.41 -5.85 -5.75
CA VAL A 406 -1.39 -4.80 -5.58
C VAL A 406 -0.80 -4.28 -6.89
N SER A 407 -1.22 -4.84 -8.02
CA SER A 407 -0.67 -4.50 -9.33
C SER A 407 -1.25 -3.19 -9.84
N SER A 408 -0.41 -2.20 -10.08
CA SER A 408 -0.84 -0.90 -10.61
C SER A 408 -1.56 -1.06 -11.96
N GLY A 409 -2.69 -0.37 -12.11
CA GLY A 409 -3.45 -0.26 -13.35
C GLY A 409 -2.86 0.77 -14.33
N MET A 410 -1.90 1.58 -13.88
CA MET A 410 -1.17 2.55 -14.69
C MET A 410 0.33 2.27 -14.63
N GLY A 411 1.03 2.52 -15.74
CA GLY A 411 2.48 2.51 -15.74
C GLY A 411 3.06 3.66 -14.89
N PRO A 412 4.36 3.63 -14.55
CA PRO A 412 5.03 4.70 -13.80
C PRO A 412 5.11 6.04 -14.57
N GLU A 413 4.68 6.06 -15.84
CA GLU A 413 4.81 7.16 -16.79
C GLU A 413 3.68 8.20 -16.71
N ILE A 414 3.48 8.80 -15.53
CA ILE A 414 2.75 10.07 -15.45
C ILE A 414 3.66 11.13 -14.82
N PRO A 415 4.24 12.06 -15.64
CA PRO A 415 4.16 12.14 -17.11
C PRO A 415 5.15 11.19 -17.83
N VAL A 416 4.85 10.90 -19.09
CA VAL A 416 5.68 10.13 -20.03
C VAL A 416 7.06 10.76 -20.18
N LEU A 417 8.11 10.10 -19.68
CA LEU A 417 9.49 10.43 -20.05
C LEU A 417 9.74 9.88 -21.46
N GLN A 418 10.24 10.71 -22.37
CA GLN A 418 10.71 10.21 -23.66
C GLN A 418 11.91 9.29 -23.43
N LYS A 419 11.92 8.13 -24.11
CA LYS A 419 13.03 7.18 -24.04
C LYS A 419 14.17 7.70 -24.91
N PRO A 420 15.36 7.95 -24.37
CA PRO A 420 16.50 8.35 -25.19
C PRO A 420 16.90 7.18 -26.10
N GLU A 421 17.05 7.43 -27.40
CA GLU A 421 17.45 6.40 -28.37
C GLU A 421 18.87 5.89 -28.08
N GLU A 422 19.73 6.74 -27.51
CA GLU A 422 21.09 6.40 -27.07
C GLU A 422 21.10 5.35 -25.95
N GLY A 423 19.99 5.20 -25.22
CA GLY A 423 19.84 4.19 -24.17
C GLY A 423 19.39 2.82 -24.69
N LYS A 424 19.15 2.65 -25.99
CA LYS A 424 18.58 1.41 -26.54
C LYS A 424 19.60 0.27 -26.56
N LEU A 425 19.24 -0.87 -25.97
CA LEU A 425 20.04 -2.09 -26.00
C LEU A 425 19.90 -2.77 -27.38
N GLY A 426 20.93 -2.63 -28.23
CA GLY A 426 20.87 -2.98 -29.64
C GLY A 426 20.94 -4.48 -29.95
N LEU A 427 21.85 -5.22 -29.28
CA LEU A 427 22.23 -6.58 -29.65
C LEU A 427 21.90 -7.61 -28.57
N TRP A 428 21.40 -8.77 -28.99
CA TRP A 428 20.86 -9.80 -28.12
C TRP A 428 21.22 -11.22 -28.59
N LEU A 429 21.39 -12.12 -27.63
CA LEU A 429 21.36 -13.57 -27.83
C LEU A 429 19.93 -14.04 -27.60
N LEU A 430 19.29 -14.57 -28.63
CA LEU A 430 17.89 -15.02 -28.63
C LEU A 430 17.83 -16.55 -28.64
N GLU A 431 17.07 -17.11 -27.70
CA GLU A 431 16.72 -18.52 -27.59
C GLU A 431 15.20 -18.70 -27.79
N GLU A 432 14.80 -19.49 -28.79
CA GLU A 432 13.41 -19.80 -29.11
C GLU A 432 13.21 -21.32 -29.07
N ASP A 433 12.20 -21.80 -28.34
CA ASP A 433 11.76 -23.20 -28.34
C ASP A 433 12.88 -24.26 -28.15
N GLY A 434 13.89 -23.96 -27.32
CA GLY A 434 15.03 -24.86 -27.03
C GLY A 434 16.04 -25.01 -28.18
N GLN A 435 15.99 -24.12 -29.17
CA GLN A 435 17.02 -24.01 -30.21
C GLN A 435 18.27 -23.31 -29.68
N LYS A 436 19.42 -23.55 -30.33
CA LYS A 436 20.67 -22.86 -29.98
C LYS A 436 20.51 -21.35 -30.09
N GLU A 437 21.11 -20.63 -29.14
CA GLU A 437 21.12 -19.17 -29.13
C GLU A 437 21.65 -18.60 -30.44
N ARG A 438 20.88 -17.66 -31.00
CA ARG A 438 21.24 -16.93 -32.21
C ARG A 438 21.28 -15.44 -31.94
N PHE A 439 22.06 -14.73 -32.75
CA PHE A 439 22.12 -13.29 -32.70
C PHE A 439 20.80 -12.64 -33.11
N PHE A 440 20.39 -11.57 -32.43
CA PHE A 440 19.20 -10.79 -32.73
C PHE A 440 19.46 -9.29 -32.54
N ALA A 441 18.96 -8.50 -33.49
CA ALA A 441 18.86 -7.06 -33.40
C ALA A 441 17.42 -6.64 -33.77
N PHE A 442 16.91 -5.60 -33.11
CA PHE A 442 15.55 -5.12 -33.38
C PHE A 442 15.42 -4.66 -34.84
N GLY A 443 14.50 -5.28 -35.58
CA GLY A 443 14.33 -5.11 -37.03
C GLY A 443 14.65 -6.37 -37.85
N ALA A 444 15.33 -7.36 -37.25
CA ALA A 444 15.56 -8.67 -37.85
C ALA A 444 14.30 -9.58 -37.77
N LYS A 445 14.21 -10.58 -38.66
CA LYS A 445 13.12 -11.57 -38.66
C LYS A 445 13.24 -12.48 -37.42
N ALA A 446 12.23 -12.48 -36.57
CA ALA A 446 12.16 -13.34 -35.40
C ALA A 446 10.72 -13.75 -35.07
N GLY A 447 10.56 -14.71 -34.15
CA GLY A 447 9.26 -15.13 -33.65
C GLY A 447 8.64 -14.10 -32.71
N SER A 448 7.81 -14.56 -31.78
CA SER A 448 7.11 -13.69 -30.82
C SER A 448 7.28 -14.10 -29.36
N PHE A 449 7.97 -15.21 -29.11
CA PHE A 449 8.12 -15.79 -27.78
C PHE A 449 9.46 -16.49 -27.67
N GLY A 450 10.20 -16.20 -26.61
CA GLY A 450 11.56 -16.67 -26.42
C GLY A 450 12.24 -15.92 -25.28
N THR A 451 13.48 -16.31 -24.98
CA THR A 451 14.33 -15.65 -24.02
C THR A 451 15.42 -14.90 -24.78
N MET A 452 15.63 -13.63 -24.43
CA MET A 452 16.70 -12.82 -24.99
C MET A 452 17.63 -12.41 -23.86
N ARG A 453 18.95 -12.52 -24.05
CA ARG A 453 19.94 -11.96 -23.10
C ARG A 453 20.93 -11.04 -23.80
N THR A 454 21.33 -10.00 -23.09
CA THR A 454 22.38 -9.05 -23.48
C THR A 454 23.23 -8.68 -22.26
N PHE A 455 24.32 -7.97 -22.49
CA PHE A 455 25.29 -7.64 -21.45
C PHE A 455 25.69 -6.17 -21.52
N VAL A 456 25.87 -5.55 -20.36
CA VAL A 456 26.33 -4.17 -20.22
C VAL A 456 27.45 -4.12 -19.19
N ARG A 457 28.55 -3.42 -19.48
CA ARG A 457 29.63 -3.16 -18.52
C ARG A 457 29.45 -1.80 -17.88
N SER A 458 29.45 -1.76 -16.55
CA SER A 458 29.43 -0.52 -15.77
C SER A 458 30.80 -0.28 -15.11
N PRO A 459 31.35 0.95 -15.15
CA PRO A 459 32.65 1.26 -14.54
C PRO A 459 32.58 1.35 -13.00
N GLU A 460 31.38 1.51 -12.44
CA GLU A 460 31.13 1.56 -11.00
C GLU A 460 29.69 1.13 -10.69
N ARG A 461 29.38 0.95 -9.41
CA ARG A 461 28.00 0.72 -8.95
C ARG A 461 27.16 1.98 -9.09
N ARG A 462 26.03 1.90 -9.80
CA ARG A 462 25.17 3.07 -10.06
C ARG A 462 23.73 2.72 -10.37
N LYS A 463 22.84 3.70 -10.15
CA LYS A 463 21.42 3.60 -10.50
C LYS A 463 21.19 3.88 -11.98
N ALA A 464 20.30 3.11 -12.58
CA ALA A 464 19.79 3.32 -13.95
C ALA A 464 18.29 3.02 -13.99
N VAL A 465 17.64 3.35 -15.09
CA VAL A 465 16.25 3.03 -15.41
C VAL A 465 16.25 2.02 -16.54
N LEU A 466 15.72 0.82 -16.30
CA LEU A 466 15.48 -0.19 -17.31
C LEU A 466 14.04 -0.04 -17.83
N SER A 467 13.88 0.17 -19.14
CA SER A 467 12.59 0.42 -19.78
C SER A 467 12.26 -0.58 -20.87
N ILE A 468 11.02 -1.07 -20.95
CA ILE A 468 10.54 -1.93 -22.04
C ILE A 468 9.05 -1.71 -22.26
N ARG A 469 8.61 -1.68 -23.52
CA ARG A 469 7.19 -1.65 -23.87
C ARG A 469 6.63 -3.03 -24.28
N HIS A 470 6.36 -3.92 -23.32
CA HIS A 470 5.69 -5.20 -23.56
C HIS A 470 4.69 -5.63 -22.46
N SER A 471 3.53 -6.17 -22.86
CA SER A 471 2.46 -6.62 -21.94
C SER A 471 2.65 -8.02 -21.33
N TYR A 472 3.53 -8.81 -21.93
CA TYR A 472 3.76 -10.21 -21.54
C TYR A 472 5.26 -10.51 -21.51
N VAL A 473 5.95 -10.00 -20.49
CA VAL A 473 7.41 -10.09 -20.38
C VAL A 473 7.86 -10.25 -18.92
N LYS A 474 8.92 -11.03 -18.71
CA LYS A 474 9.69 -11.05 -17.48
C LYS A 474 11.11 -10.60 -17.78
N VAL A 475 11.57 -9.48 -17.22
CA VAL A 475 12.95 -8.99 -17.37
C VAL A 475 13.73 -9.27 -16.10
N LEU A 476 14.95 -9.78 -16.23
CA LEU A 476 15.88 -10.08 -15.15
C LEU A 476 17.17 -9.27 -15.36
N LEU A 477 17.71 -8.74 -14.26
CA LEU A 477 19.06 -8.17 -14.18
C LEU A 477 19.90 -9.09 -13.28
N ASN A 478 20.99 -9.63 -13.81
CA ASN A 478 21.88 -10.57 -13.10
C ASN A 478 21.09 -11.73 -12.43
N GLY A 479 20.12 -12.29 -13.16
CA GLY A 479 19.25 -13.36 -12.66
C GLY A 479 18.13 -12.91 -11.70
N THR A 480 18.08 -11.63 -11.32
CA THR A 480 17.04 -11.07 -10.45
C THR A 480 15.91 -10.46 -11.29
N PRO A 481 14.65 -10.91 -11.19
CA PRO A 481 13.53 -10.32 -11.91
C PRO A 481 13.28 -8.88 -11.46
N VAL A 482 13.35 -7.96 -12.41
CA VAL A 482 13.10 -6.52 -12.21
C VAL A 482 11.79 -6.07 -12.85
N ILE A 483 11.31 -6.79 -13.86
CA ILE A 483 9.98 -6.59 -14.47
C ILE A 483 9.29 -7.95 -14.58
N SER A 484 8.02 -8.02 -14.21
CA SER A 484 7.19 -9.21 -14.41
C SER A 484 5.78 -8.78 -14.78
N SER A 485 5.40 -9.02 -16.03
CA SER A 485 4.10 -8.64 -16.58
C SER A 485 3.47 -9.76 -17.39
N ALA A 486 2.17 -9.96 -17.18
CA ALA A 486 1.34 -10.87 -17.96
C ALA A 486 -0.10 -10.33 -18.12
N ASN A 487 -0.26 -9.01 -18.33
CA ASN A 487 -1.57 -8.39 -18.49
C ASN A 487 -1.63 -7.39 -19.65
N TRP A 488 -2.84 -7.17 -20.17
CA TRP A 488 -3.10 -6.37 -21.37
C TRP A 488 -3.37 -4.88 -21.09
N TRP A 489 -3.39 -4.47 -19.81
CA TRP A 489 -3.71 -3.10 -19.40
C TRP A 489 -2.47 -2.20 -19.41
N SER A 490 -1.31 -2.75 -19.05
CA SER A 490 -0.04 -2.05 -19.13
C SER A 490 0.88 -2.75 -20.11
N SER A 491 1.46 -1.95 -21.00
CA SER A 491 2.55 -2.40 -21.87
C SER A 491 3.84 -1.69 -21.55
N ASP A 492 3.87 -0.59 -20.80
CA ASP A 492 5.06 0.25 -20.68
C ASP A 492 5.67 0.19 -19.28
N TRP A 493 6.92 -0.26 -19.19
CA TRP A 493 7.63 -0.54 -17.94
C TRP A 493 8.87 0.33 -17.85
N ASN A 494 9.08 0.96 -16.68
CA ASN A 494 10.31 1.67 -16.32
C ASN A 494 10.64 1.35 -14.87
N VAL A 495 11.75 0.66 -14.63
CA VAL A 495 12.14 0.22 -13.29
C VAL A 495 13.52 0.77 -12.97
N GLN A 496 13.65 1.42 -11.80
CA GLN A 496 14.97 1.78 -11.29
C GLN A 496 15.71 0.50 -10.91
N VAL A 497 16.86 0.30 -11.52
CA VAL A 497 17.75 -0.82 -11.28
C VAL A 497 19.11 -0.31 -10.83
N GLU A 498 19.90 -1.18 -10.21
CA GLU A 498 21.26 -0.86 -9.80
C GLU A 498 22.23 -1.76 -10.56
N LEU A 499 23.07 -1.15 -11.38
CA LEU A 499 24.15 -1.86 -12.09
C LEU A 499 25.29 -2.11 -11.11
N GLN A 500 25.84 -3.31 -11.15
CA GLN A 500 27.06 -3.66 -10.43
C GLN A 500 28.28 -3.17 -11.23
N GLU A 501 29.37 -2.89 -10.54
CA GLU A 501 30.67 -2.69 -11.19
C GLU A 501 31.06 -3.96 -11.97
N GLY A 502 31.50 -3.80 -13.22
CA GLY A 502 31.79 -4.92 -14.11
C GLY A 502 30.61 -5.29 -15.01
N ILE A 503 30.53 -6.57 -15.39
CA ILE A 503 29.55 -7.06 -16.37
C ILE A 503 28.19 -7.35 -15.72
N ASN A 504 27.12 -6.89 -16.37
CA ASN A 504 25.75 -7.12 -15.94
C ASN A 504 24.97 -7.82 -17.07
N GLN A 505 24.27 -8.92 -16.77
CA GLN A 505 23.38 -9.61 -17.69
C GLN A 505 21.96 -9.05 -17.59
N ILE A 506 21.36 -8.70 -18.72
CA ILE A 506 19.95 -8.35 -18.83
C ILE A 506 19.26 -9.43 -19.66
N GLU A 507 18.23 -10.04 -19.11
CA GLU A 507 17.47 -11.11 -19.75
C GLU A 507 15.99 -10.74 -19.87
N ALA A 508 15.39 -10.81 -21.05
CA ALA A 508 13.98 -10.58 -21.31
C ALA A 508 13.31 -11.88 -21.80
N ARG A 509 12.38 -12.41 -21.01
CA ARG A 509 11.57 -13.59 -21.33
C ARG A 509 10.19 -13.16 -21.79
N TYR A 510 9.84 -13.42 -23.04
CA TYR A 510 8.55 -13.06 -23.62
C TYR A 510 7.58 -14.24 -23.49
N VAL A 511 6.49 -14.05 -22.77
CA VAL A 511 5.53 -15.11 -22.44
C VAL A 511 4.29 -15.03 -23.33
N LYS A 512 3.64 -16.18 -23.57
CA LYS A 512 2.41 -16.25 -24.36
C LYS A 512 1.23 -15.65 -23.58
N GLY A 513 0.37 -14.88 -24.26
CA GLY A 513 -0.78 -14.24 -23.65
C GLY A 513 -1.72 -13.52 -24.64
N ARG A 514 -2.92 -13.15 -24.18
CA ARG A 514 -3.95 -12.49 -25.00
C ARG A 514 -3.48 -11.10 -25.41
N GLY A 515 -3.09 -10.93 -26.67
CA GLY A 515 -2.56 -9.65 -27.18
C GLY A 515 -1.05 -9.48 -27.02
N ALA A 516 -0.31 -10.54 -26.69
CA ALA A 516 1.14 -10.54 -26.71
C ALA A 516 1.65 -10.18 -28.12
N ARG A 517 2.65 -9.30 -28.18
CA ARG A 517 3.28 -8.82 -29.43
C ARG A 517 4.62 -9.51 -29.60
N GLY A 518 5.34 -9.19 -30.68
CA GLY A 518 6.72 -9.63 -30.87
C GLY A 518 7.68 -8.97 -29.88
N TYR A 519 8.96 -9.32 -29.97
CA TYR A 519 10.03 -8.77 -29.14
C TYR A 519 10.02 -7.23 -29.11
N ALA A 520 10.11 -6.65 -27.92
CA ALA A 520 10.10 -5.20 -27.71
C ALA A 520 11.47 -4.69 -27.26
N PRO A 521 11.91 -3.51 -27.73
CA PRO A 521 13.18 -2.92 -27.35
C PRO A 521 13.26 -2.62 -25.85
N VAL A 522 14.43 -2.89 -25.29
CA VAL A 522 14.79 -2.54 -23.91
C VAL A 522 15.73 -1.36 -23.94
N TYR A 523 15.53 -0.40 -23.04
CA TYR A 523 16.35 0.80 -22.89
C TYR A 523 16.95 0.86 -21.49
N LEU A 524 18.09 1.54 -21.38
CA LEU A 524 18.81 1.81 -20.15
C LEU A 524 19.29 3.27 -20.16
N TYR A 525 18.84 4.06 -19.19
CA TYR A 525 19.16 5.50 -19.08
C TYR A 525 19.19 5.94 -17.61
N ASP A 526 19.63 7.16 -17.31
CA ASP A 526 19.71 7.66 -15.94
C ASP A 526 18.32 8.07 -15.39
N PRO A 527 18.17 8.29 -14.07
CA PRO A 527 16.88 8.71 -13.50
C PRO A 527 16.33 10.07 -14.00
N LEU A 528 17.13 10.86 -14.70
CA LEU A 528 16.77 12.15 -15.29
C LEU A 528 16.37 12.05 -16.77
N GLY A 529 16.48 10.86 -17.37
CA GLY A 529 16.14 10.62 -18.78
C GLY A 529 17.30 10.82 -19.76
N ALA A 530 18.54 10.89 -19.29
CA ALA A 530 19.75 11.04 -20.11
C ALA A 530 20.55 9.73 -20.23
N GLN A 531 21.51 9.68 -21.15
CA GLN A 531 22.42 8.54 -21.30
C GLN A 531 23.24 8.32 -20.03
N VAL A 532 23.45 7.05 -19.65
CA VAL A 532 24.33 6.73 -18.51
C VAL A 532 25.79 6.79 -18.98
N ASP A 533 26.54 7.77 -18.47
CA ASP A 533 27.93 8.02 -18.88
C ASP A 533 28.86 6.82 -18.64
N GLY A 534 29.58 6.36 -19.67
CA GLY A 534 30.62 5.34 -19.53
C GLY A 534 30.13 3.88 -19.46
N LEU A 535 28.86 3.61 -19.75
CA LEU A 535 28.41 2.23 -20.01
C LEU A 535 28.97 1.72 -21.33
N VAL A 536 29.48 0.49 -21.32
CA VAL A 536 29.94 -0.21 -22.54
C VAL A 536 28.94 -1.31 -22.89
N MET A 537 28.47 -1.28 -24.13
CA MET A 537 27.54 -2.26 -24.71
C MET A 537 28.20 -2.89 -25.95
N ALA A 538 27.79 -4.10 -26.32
CA ALA A 538 28.29 -4.73 -27.54
C ALA A 538 27.74 -4.03 -28.80
N GLU A 539 28.61 -3.71 -29.75
CA GLU A 539 28.29 -3.19 -31.08
C GLU A 539 28.38 -4.28 -32.16
N THR A 540 29.05 -5.40 -31.88
CA THR A 540 29.16 -6.56 -32.78
C THR A 540 28.73 -7.88 -32.13
N GLU A 541 28.53 -8.92 -32.96
CA GLU A 541 28.25 -10.28 -32.48
C GLU A 541 29.43 -10.85 -31.69
N GLU A 542 30.66 -10.60 -32.14
CA GLU A 542 31.87 -11.07 -31.48
C GLU A 542 32.00 -10.48 -30.07
N GLU A 543 31.73 -9.19 -29.91
CA GLU A 543 31.74 -8.51 -28.62
C GLU A 543 30.65 -9.05 -27.69
N LEU A 544 29.43 -9.27 -28.20
CA LEU A 544 28.34 -9.82 -27.40
C LEU A 544 28.66 -11.23 -26.90
N ARG A 545 29.27 -12.07 -27.75
CA ARG A 545 29.71 -13.42 -27.37
C ARG A 545 30.87 -13.38 -26.38
N ALA A 546 31.81 -12.44 -26.53
CA ALA A 546 32.90 -12.25 -25.58
C ALA A 546 32.38 -11.81 -24.20
N MET A 547 31.42 -10.88 -24.16
CA MET A 547 30.75 -10.48 -22.93
C MET A 547 29.97 -11.64 -22.30
N SER A 548 29.27 -12.46 -23.09
CA SER A 548 28.62 -13.67 -22.58
C SER A 548 29.62 -14.63 -21.94
N ALA A 549 30.73 -14.91 -22.61
CA ALA A 549 31.77 -15.79 -22.10
C ALA A 549 32.44 -15.22 -20.83
N GLU A 550 32.68 -13.92 -20.76
CA GLU A 550 33.20 -13.25 -19.56
C GLU A 550 32.22 -13.33 -18.38
N HIS A 551 30.93 -13.08 -18.62
CA HIS A 551 29.90 -13.22 -17.59
C HIS A 551 29.82 -14.67 -17.11
N GLU A 552 29.81 -15.65 -18.02
CA GLU A 552 29.86 -17.08 -17.68
C GLU A 552 31.15 -17.44 -16.91
N GLN A 553 32.29 -16.83 -17.25
CA GLN A 553 33.56 -17.03 -16.55
C GLN A 553 33.54 -16.43 -15.13
N LEU A 554 32.92 -15.27 -14.93
CA LEU A 554 32.83 -14.58 -13.64
C LEU A 554 31.76 -15.17 -12.70
N HIS A 555 30.68 -15.71 -13.27
CA HIS A 555 29.56 -16.29 -12.54
C HIS A 555 29.58 -17.84 -12.50
N GLY A 556 30.57 -18.46 -13.14
CA GLY A 556 31.10 -19.77 -12.76
C GLY A 556 30.93 -20.90 -13.77
N LEU A 557 31.97 -21.12 -14.59
CA LEU A 557 32.52 -22.44 -14.96
C LEU A 557 34.06 -22.31 -15.04
N LYS A 558 34.74 -22.33 -13.88
CA LYS A 558 36.15 -22.75 -13.79
C LYS A 558 36.16 -24.19 -13.30
N ASP A 559 37.08 -25.02 -13.81
CA ASP A 559 37.26 -26.44 -13.46
C ASP A 559 37.54 -26.72 -11.96
N SER A 560 37.54 -25.71 -11.07
CA SER A 560 37.87 -25.87 -9.65
C SER A 560 36.88 -25.24 -8.65
N VAL A 561 36.01 -24.29 -9.04
CA VAL A 561 35.03 -23.67 -8.12
C VAL A 561 33.70 -23.38 -8.84
N ILE A 562 32.59 -23.89 -8.29
CA ILE A 562 31.21 -23.64 -8.74
C ILE A 562 30.53 -22.68 -7.76
N ARG A 563 30.02 -21.55 -8.26
CA ARG A 563 29.32 -20.55 -7.44
C ARG A 563 27.81 -20.72 -7.60
N ILE A 564 27.11 -20.85 -6.48
CA ILE A 564 25.66 -21.00 -6.39
C ILE A 564 25.16 -19.97 -5.39
N SER A 565 24.04 -19.33 -5.68
CA SER A 565 23.45 -18.32 -4.82
C SER A 565 21.96 -18.55 -4.64
N ALA A 566 21.45 -18.30 -3.43
CA ALA A 566 20.02 -18.15 -3.22
C ALA A 566 19.53 -16.86 -3.87
N VAL A 567 18.40 -16.91 -4.57
CA VAL A 567 17.80 -15.73 -5.19
C VAL A 567 16.89 -15.05 -4.16
N PRO A 568 17.15 -13.80 -3.75
CA PRO A 568 16.38 -13.12 -2.71
C PRO A 568 14.88 -13.13 -2.97
N ASN A 569 14.10 -13.53 -1.96
CA ASN A 569 12.63 -13.60 -1.96
C ASN A 569 12.02 -14.51 -3.04
N GLN A 570 12.79 -15.47 -3.57
CA GLN A 570 12.34 -16.31 -4.69
C GLN A 570 12.42 -17.81 -4.44
N LEU A 571 12.96 -18.26 -3.31
CA LEU A 571 13.16 -19.68 -3.00
C LEU A 571 13.72 -20.42 -4.24
N ALA A 572 14.83 -19.93 -4.78
CA ALA A 572 15.44 -20.46 -5.99
C ALA A 572 16.96 -20.40 -5.90
N PHE A 573 17.63 -21.32 -6.60
CA PHE A 573 19.07 -21.27 -6.80
C PHE A 573 19.43 -20.54 -8.10
N PHE A 574 20.61 -19.92 -8.13
CA PHE A 574 21.26 -19.42 -9.32
C PHE A 574 22.75 -19.82 -9.31
N PRO A 575 23.29 -20.45 -10.37
CA PRO A 575 22.56 -20.95 -11.53
C PRO A 575 21.60 -22.09 -11.16
N ARG A 576 20.54 -22.27 -11.96
CA ARG A 576 19.58 -23.38 -11.78
C ARG A 576 20.10 -24.71 -12.31
N GLU A 577 21.11 -24.68 -13.16
CA GLU A 577 21.75 -25.85 -13.73
C GLU A 577 23.26 -25.62 -13.80
N PHE A 578 24.06 -26.63 -13.47
CA PHE A 578 25.51 -26.64 -13.72
C PHE A 578 25.96 -28.03 -14.17
N ARG A 579 27.07 -28.09 -14.91
CA ARG A 579 27.59 -29.31 -15.56
C ARG A 579 28.96 -29.66 -15.01
N LEU A 580 29.18 -30.94 -14.72
CA LEU A 580 30.48 -31.48 -14.30
C LEU A 580 30.78 -32.78 -15.06
N LYS A 581 32.07 -33.06 -15.28
CA LYS A 581 32.49 -34.38 -15.75
C LYS A 581 32.30 -35.41 -14.64
N ALA A 582 31.97 -36.64 -15.01
CA ALA A 582 31.94 -37.76 -14.06
C ALA A 582 33.25 -37.82 -13.22
N GLY A 583 33.11 -37.86 -11.90
CA GLY A 583 34.24 -37.89 -10.95
C GLY A 583 35.01 -36.57 -10.77
N ALA A 584 34.56 -35.45 -11.32
CA ALA A 584 35.22 -34.15 -11.14
C ALA A 584 35.16 -33.68 -9.67
N SER A 585 36.30 -33.25 -9.13
CA SER A 585 36.39 -32.61 -7.80
C SER A 585 36.42 -31.10 -7.94
N VAL A 586 35.45 -30.42 -7.33
CA VAL A 586 35.29 -28.95 -7.35
C VAL A 586 34.98 -28.43 -5.96
N ARG A 587 35.12 -27.12 -5.74
CA ARG A 587 34.59 -26.44 -4.55
C ARG A 587 33.28 -25.74 -4.88
N ILE A 588 32.21 -25.98 -4.12
CA ILE A 588 30.96 -25.25 -4.25
C ILE A 588 30.98 -24.07 -3.26
N SER A 589 30.91 -22.84 -3.76
CA SER A 589 30.61 -21.63 -2.97
C SER A 589 29.09 -21.39 -3.04
N PHE A 590 28.40 -21.52 -1.91
CA PHE A 590 26.98 -21.23 -1.77
C PHE A 590 26.76 -19.93 -1.01
N GLN A 591 26.26 -18.91 -1.71
CA GLN A 591 25.98 -17.57 -1.17
C GLN A 591 24.51 -17.39 -0.87
N ASN A 592 24.20 -16.88 0.31
CA ASN A 592 22.85 -16.56 0.71
C ASN A 592 22.67 -15.03 0.89
N PRO A 593 22.36 -14.28 -0.17
CA PRO A 593 22.03 -12.85 -0.06
C PRO A 593 20.61 -12.60 0.49
N ASP A 594 19.80 -13.64 0.70
CA ASP A 594 18.45 -13.55 1.26
C ASP A 594 18.49 -13.26 2.77
N LEU A 595 17.33 -12.95 3.36
CA LEU A 595 17.11 -12.94 4.81
C LEU A 595 16.74 -14.34 5.33
N GLN A 596 16.14 -15.19 4.49
CA GLN A 596 15.80 -16.57 4.84
C GLN A 596 17.05 -17.46 4.93
N ILE A 597 16.99 -18.53 5.73
CA ILE A 597 18.10 -19.49 5.88
C ILE A 597 18.00 -20.55 4.78
N HIS A 598 19.12 -20.87 4.14
CA HIS A 598 19.17 -21.85 3.06
C HIS A 598 20.28 -22.86 3.23
N ASN A 599 20.11 -24.00 2.58
CA ASN A 599 21.15 -24.98 2.31
C ASN A 599 20.99 -25.49 0.88
N MET A 600 21.96 -26.27 0.43
CA MET A 600 21.91 -26.96 -0.85
C MET A 600 22.21 -28.44 -0.63
N VAL A 601 21.29 -29.30 -1.06
CA VAL A 601 21.39 -30.75 -0.94
C VAL A 601 21.26 -31.38 -2.32
N VAL A 602 22.29 -32.07 -2.78
CA VAL A 602 22.27 -32.82 -4.04
C VAL A 602 21.73 -34.23 -3.75
N VAL A 603 20.85 -34.73 -4.62
CA VAL A 603 20.20 -36.05 -4.46
C VAL A 603 20.32 -36.90 -5.72
N ARG A 604 20.08 -38.21 -5.57
CA ARG A 604 20.00 -39.16 -6.69
C ARG A 604 18.82 -38.80 -7.64
N PRO A 605 18.91 -39.17 -8.93
CA PRO A 605 17.84 -38.90 -9.89
C PRO A 605 16.50 -39.48 -9.41
N GLY A 606 15.44 -38.67 -9.42
CA GLY A 606 14.08 -39.08 -9.02
C GLY A 606 13.83 -39.10 -7.50
N ALA A 607 14.76 -38.62 -6.68
CA ALA A 607 14.65 -38.63 -5.22
C ALA A 607 14.14 -37.30 -4.62
N GLU A 608 13.80 -36.29 -5.42
CA GLU A 608 13.49 -34.93 -4.95
C GLU A 608 12.29 -34.90 -3.99
N GLU A 609 11.22 -35.60 -4.36
CA GLU A 609 9.98 -35.63 -3.59
C GLU A 609 10.16 -36.38 -2.27
N GLU A 610 10.87 -37.51 -2.31
CA GLU A 610 11.13 -38.32 -1.12
C GLU A 610 12.05 -37.60 -0.12
N VAL A 611 13.18 -37.07 -0.59
CA VAL A 611 14.12 -36.33 0.28
C VAL A 611 13.48 -35.04 0.79
N GLY A 612 12.70 -34.35 -0.05
CA GLY A 612 11.96 -33.17 0.35
C GLY A 612 10.91 -33.46 1.44
N LEU A 613 10.13 -34.52 1.29
CA LEU A 613 9.15 -34.94 2.29
C LEU A 613 9.81 -35.35 3.62
N LEU A 614 10.94 -36.06 3.57
CA LEU A 614 11.70 -36.40 4.76
C LEU A 614 12.23 -35.14 5.47
N ALA A 615 12.71 -34.15 4.71
CA ALA A 615 13.19 -32.89 5.27
C ALA A 615 12.08 -32.06 5.93
N ASP A 616 10.86 -32.07 5.39
CA ASP A 616 9.70 -31.44 6.05
C ASP A 616 9.33 -32.14 7.36
N GLN A 617 9.43 -33.47 7.41
CA GLN A 617 9.15 -34.25 8.63
C GLN A 617 10.15 -33.93 9.74
N MET A 618 11.41 -33.68 9.39
CA MET A 618 12.44 -33.26 10.33
C MET A 618 12.11 -31.95 11.06
N ALA A 619 11.17 -31.13 10.59
CA ALA A 619 10.78 -29.90 11.30
C ALA A 619 10.24 -30.13 12.72
N GLN A 620 9.86 -31.38 13.05
CA GLN A 620 9.43 -31.79 14.39
C GLN A 620 10.56 -32.35 15.26
N ASP A 621 11.74 -32.59 14.69
CA ASP A 621 12.88 -33.18 15.38
C ASP A 621 13.63 -32.09 16.19
N ALA A 622 14.00 -32.42 17.42
CA ALA A 622 14.70 -31.48 18.31
C ALA A 622 16.13 -31.11 17.82
N ASP A 623 16.73 -31.97 16.99
CA ASP A 623 18.08 -31.84 16.43
C ASP A 623 18.08 -31.40 14.94
N ALA A 624 16.93 -31.02 14.38
CA ALA A 624 16.78 -30.73 12.95
C ALA A 624 17.70 -29.60 12.43
N ILE A 625 17.91 -28.57 13.26
CA ILE A 625 18.81 -27.45 12.96
C ILE A 625 20.27 -27.90 12.96
N GLU A 626 20.66 -28.76 13.91
CA GLU A 626 22.02 -29.32 14.00
C GLU A 626 22.33 -30.20 12.78
N ARG A 627 21.31 -30.91 12.27
CA ARG A 627 21.38 -31.71 11.04
C ARG A 627 21.19 -30.91 9.76
N ALA A 628 21.12 -29.58 9.84
CA ALA A 628 20.89 -28.68 8.72
C ALA A 628 19.69 -29.06 7.83
N PHE A 629 18.68 -29.72 8.41
CA PHE A 629 17.54 -30.31 7.69
C PHE A 629 17.94 -31.27 6.56
N VAL A 630 19.05 -31.99 6.71
CA VAL A 630 19.49 -33.03 5.76
C VAL A 630 18.99 -34.40 6.25
N PRO A 631 18.06 -35.06 5.54
CA PRO A 631 17.57 -36.38 5.94
C PRO A 631 18.66 -37.44 5.91
N ASP A 632 18.55 -38.42 6.83
CA ASP A 632 19.36 -39.63 6.77
C ASP A 632 18.80 -40.55 5.68
N SER A 633 19.27 -40.36 4.45
CA SER A 633 18.83 -41.09 3.26
C SER A 633 20.02 -41.41 2.38
N ASP A 634 20.08 -42.65 1.88
CA ASP A 634 21.10 -43.08 0.91
C ASP A 634 20.99 -42.36 -0.44
N LYS A 635 19.92 -41.57 -0.63
CA LYS A 635 19.65 -40.75 -1.81
C LYS A 635 20.25 -39.35 -1.74
N VAL A 636 20.68 -38.90 -0.56
CA VAL A 636 21.45 -37.65 -0.41
C VAL A 636 22.91 -37.94 -0.77
N ILE A 637 23.46 -37.22 -1.76
CA ILE A 637 24.83 -37.43 -2.24
C ILE A 637 25.81 -36.37 -1.71
N TRP A 638 25.32 -35.17 -1.39
CA TRP A 638 26.12 -34.07 -0.83
C TRP A 638 25.20 -32.99 -0.24
N ALA A 639 25.66 -32.27 0.78
CA ALA A 639 24.91 -31.18 1.38
C ALA A 639 25.81 -30.09 1.99
N THR A 640 25.36 -28.84 1.95
CA THR A 640 25.94 -27.73 2.71
C THR A 640 25.39 -27.65 4.14
N PRO A 641 26.12 -27.00 5.07
CA PRO A 641 25.51 -26.44 6.28
C PRO A 641 24.37 -25.46 5.96
N LEU A 642 23.61 -25.09 7.00
CA LEU A 642 22.72 -23.94 6.92
C LEU A 642 23.52 -22.65 6.76
N VAL A 643 23.19 -21.89 5.74
CA VAL A 643 23.74 -20.56 5.46
C VAL A 643 22.70 -19.54 5.90
N ASN A 644 23.05 -18.76 6.93
CA ASN A 644 22.21 -17.65 7.39
C ASN A 644 22.11 -16.56 6.32
N GLY A 645 21.12 -15.67 6.47
CA GLY A 645 20.99 -14.53 5.58
C GLY A 645 22.24 -13.65 5.56
N LYS A 646 22.61 -13.17 4.38
CA LYS A 646 23.88 -12.50 4.06
C LYS A 646 25.14 -13.35 4.29
N GLY A 647 24.99 -14.67 4.42
CA GLY A 647 26.08 -15.61 4.63
C GLY A 647 26.62 -16.23 3.35
N GLU A 648 27.76 -16.92 3.49
CA GLU A 648 28.39 -17.70 2.43
C GLU A 648 29.03 -18.95 3.04
N VAL A 649 29.03 -20.06 2.30
CA VAL A 649 29.79 -21.26 2.65
C VAL A 649 30.54 -21.77 1.43
N GLU A 650 31.78 -22.23 1.62
CA GLU A 650 32.50 -22.97 0.60
C GLU A 650 32.74 -24.41 1.07
N GLN A 651 32.43 -25.40 0.23
CA GLN A 651 32.61 -26.80 0.57
C GLN A 651 33.00 -27.64 -0.65
N ASP A 652 33.90 -28.60 -0.46
CA ASP A 652 34.37 -29.48 -1.53
C ASP A 652 33.27 -30.47 -1.94
N PHE A 653 33.18 -30.74 -3.25
CA PHE A 653 32.19 -31.60 -3.89
C PHE A 653 32.84 -32.47 -4.97
N THR A 654 32.53 -33.76 -4.96
CA THR A 654 32.93 -34.70 -6.01
C THR A 654 31.69 -35.13 -6.80
N ALA A 655 31.71 -34.89 -8.11
CA ALA A 655 30.62 -35.29 -8.99
C ALA A 655 30.47 -36.83 -9.02
N PRO A 656 29.24 -37.36 -9.10
CA PRO A 656 28.98 -38.78 -9.29
C PRO A 656 29.77 -39.38 -10.47
N GLU A 657 30.13 -40.66 -10.38
CA GLU A 657 30.77 -41.39 -11.50
C GLU A 657 29.79 -41.75 -12.61
N GLN A 658 28.49 -41.83 -12.29
CA GLN A 658 27.45 -42.15 -13.25
C GLN A 658 26.97 -40.87 -13.95
N PRO A 659 27.03 -40.79 -15.29
CA PRO A 659 26.39 -39.71 -16.02
C PRO A 659 24.89 -39.68 -15.75
N GLY A 660 24.34 -38.49 -15.54
CA GLY A 660 22.95 -38.37 -15.11
C GLY A 660 22.55 -36.96 -14.68
N ARG A 661 21.26 -36.81 -14.39
CA ARG A 661 20.65 -35.58 -13.90
C ARG A 661 20.40 -35.72 -12.41
N TYR A 662 21.23 -35.04 -11.62
CA TYR A 662 21.23 -35.07 -10.15
C TYR A 662 20.57 -33.79 -9.64
N PRO A 663 19.34 -33.86 -9.11
CA PRO A 663 18.67 -32.69 -8.57
C PRO A 663 19.41 -32.16 -7.36
N PHE A 664 19.39 -30.85 -7.15
CA PHE A 664 19.75 -30.25 -5.88
C PHE A 664 18.61 -29.38 -5.36
N LEU A 665 18.34 -29.44 -4.06
CA LEU A 665 17.22 -28.77 -3.41
C LEU A 665 17.65 -28.09 -2.11
N CYS A 666 16.89 -27.07 -1.70
CA CYS A 666 16.97 -26.56 -0.34
C CYS A 666 16.03 -27.40 0.53
N THR A 667 16.58 -28.08 1.52
CA THR A 667 15.81 -28.94 2.45
C THR A 667 15.39 -28.20 3.71
N PHE A 668 15.64 -26.89 3.82
CA PHE A 668 14.99 -26.08 4.86
C PHE A 668 13.45 -26.23 4.72
N PRO A 669 12.70 -26.46 5.82
CA PRO A 669 11.30 -26.90 5.74
C PRO A 669 10.44 -26.03 4.82
N GLY A 670 9.71 -26.68 3.91
CA GLY A 670 8.87 -26.02 2.91
C GLY A 670 9.56 -25.57 1.63
N HIS A 671 10.89 -25.41 1.60
CA HIS A 671 11.60 -24.81 0.46
C HIS A 671 11.73 -25.73 -0.76
N TRP A 672 11.95 -27.02 -0.56
CA TRP A 672 12.28 -27.99 -1.63
C TRP A 672 11.25 -28.08 -2.76
N ARG A 673 9.98 -27.73 -2.48
CA ARG A 673 8.88 -27.74 -3.46
C ARG A 673 9.17 -26.80 -4.64
N VAL A 674 9.87 -25.71 -4.38
CA VAL A 674 10.16 -24.63 -5.33
C VAL A 674 11.66 -24.36 -5.51
N MET A 675 12.46 -24.49 -4.45
CA MET A 675 13.89 -24.23 -4.44
C MET A 675 14.69 -25.46 -4.84
N LYS A 676 14.78 -25.65 -6.16
CA LYS A 676 15.49 -26.77 -6.78
C LYS A 676 16.26 -26.34 -8.02
N GLY A 677 17.34 -27.06 -8.29
CA GLY A 677 18.15 -26.96 -9.49
C GLY A 677 18.65 -28.34 -9.93
N MET A 678 19.49 -28.37 -10.96
CA MET A 678 19.98 -29.61 -11.57
C MET A 678 21.50 -29.59 -11.75
N LEU A 679 22.18 -30.58 -11.20
CA LEU A 679 23.53 -30.95 -11.60
C LEU A 679 23.43 -31.94 -12.76
N ILE A 680 24.11 -31.67 -13.87
CA ILE A 680 24.28 -32.64 -14.95
C ILE A 680 25.70 -33.18 -14.91
N VAL A 681 25.80 -34.50 -14.84
CA VAL A 681 27.06 -35.24 -14.92
C VAL A 681 27.18 -35.83 -16.32
N GLU A 682 28.27 -35.53 -17.02
CA GLU A 682 28.57 -35.97 -18.39
C GLU A 682 29.85 -36.80 -18.50
#